data_AF-A0A8S2AS57-F1
#
_entry.id   AF-A0A8S2AS57-F1
#
_cell.length_a   1.000
_cell.length_b   1.000
_cell.length_c   1.000
_cell.angle_alpha   90.00
_cell.angle_beta   90.00
_cell.angle_gamma   90.00
#
_symmetry.space_group_name_H-M   'P 1'
#
loop_
_entity.id
_entity.type
_entity.pdbx_description
1 polymer ?
#
loop_
_entity_poly.entity_id
_entity_poly.type
_entity_poly.pdbx_seq_one_letter_code
_entity_poly.pdbx_strand_id
1 'polypeptide(L)'
;MAFHYWTALFLLLSCLFSISNASAGDADPDYRTCISECEISGCVGQLCFPQCNSSSDGGPWYIQEPLYLQWKKWGCQGDCRYQCMVNRERERETLGQAPVKYHGKWPFKRVLGIHEPASVAFSVLNLAMHFHGWLSFFITLYYKLPLKQDNAVFHSRDVDLTERLDYSSAVAVLGFSLILAILRTFDIRVEATRVMVSAPILAFVTTHILYINFYKLDYGWNMIVCVAMGVTQLFLWARWAAVSSHPSNWKLWVVVIAGGLAMLLEIYDFPPYEGYFDAHSIWHAATIPLTILWWSFIRDDAEFRTSSLLKKTKTKAKLACALVSEMKYVLVTGGVVSGLGKGVTASSIGVVLKACGLRVTSIKIDPYLNTDAGTMSPFEHGEVFVLDDGGEVDLDLGNYERFLDVTLTKDNNITTGKIYQSVLEKERKGDYLGKTVQVVPHITDAIKDWIESVSLIPVDGMEGQADVCVIELGGTVGDIESMPFIEALRQLSFSVGPENFCLIHVSLIPVLGVVGEQKTKPTQHSVRELRALGLTPHFLACRSAQPLLESTKAKLSQFCHVSAANILNIHDVPNIWHVPLLLRNQNAHHSILKQLNLTSVATAPDLDSWTRMAETFDNLTNHVKIAMVGKYIGLTDSYLSVVKALLHACIACSLKPHIEWIAASDLEDESEKSTPEAHAAAWNILKSAECILVPGGFGDRGVSGMVLAAKYARENKIPYLGICLGMQIAVIEFARSVLGLERANSTEFDAQTSDPVVIFMPEGSRTHMGSTMRLGSRRTHLQNQDSLTSKLYGEVSYVDERHRHRYEVNPEVAQALEEAGLRFVGKDDTGKRVEVIEFQDHPFYVGVQFHPEFKSRPTRPSPLFLGFILAARKLLQAHFSN
;
A
#
# COMPACT_ATOMS: atom_id res chain seq x y z
N MET A 1 4.14 39.26 -26.71
CA MET A 1 5.54 39.39 -27.20
C MET A 1 5.95 38.39 -28.29
N ALA A 2 5.02 37.63 -28.91
CA ALA A 2 5.35 36.67 -29.97
C ALA A 2 5.12 37.18 -31.40
N PHE A 3 4.43 38.31 -31.60
CA PHE A 3 4.03 38.75 -32.95
C PHE A 3 5.14 39.49 -33.74
N HIS A 4 6.15 40.03 -33.06
CA HIS A 4 7.21 40.84 -33.71
C HIS A 4 8.39 39.99 -34.23
N TYR A 5 8.50 38.73 -33.81
CA TYR A 5 9.56 37.83 -34.27
C TYR A 5 9.22 37.13 -35.60
N TRP A 6 7.93 36.97 -35.92
CA TRP A 6 7.47 36.31 -37.15
C TRP A 6 7.64 37.19 -38.40
N THR A 7 7.45 38.51 -38.28
CA THR A 7 7.64 39.45 -39.39
C THR A 7 9.12 39.62 -39.76
N ALA A 8 10.01 39.58 -38.75
CA ALA A 8 11.46 39.63 -38.98
C ALA A 8 11.98 38.37 -39.67
N LEU A 9 11.47 37.19 -39.32
CA LEU A 9 11.83 35.91 -39.97
C LEU A 9 11.37 35.85 -41.43
N PHE A 10 10.17 36.38 -41.72
CA PHE A 10 9.62 36.41 -43.08
C PHE A 10 10.38 37.38 -44.00
N LEU A 11 10.82 38.53 -43.47
CA LEU A 11 11.64 39.48 -44.22
C LEU A 11 13.07 38.96 -44.45
N LEU A 12 13.67 38.26 -43.47
CA LEU A 12 15.00 37.64 -43.61
C LEU A 12 15.02 36.51 -44.65
N LEU A 13 13.94 35.72 -44.75
CA LEU A 13 13.79 34.67 -45.77
C LEU A 13 13.54 35.23 -47.18
N SER A 14 12.91 36.42 -47.28
CA SER A 14 12.64 37.06 -48.57
C SER A 14 13.89 37.68 -49.24
N CYS A 15 14.96 37.94 -48.48
CA CYS A 15 16.20 38.55 -48.99
C CYS A 15 17.22 37.54 -49.55
N LEU A 16 16.95 36.23 -49.51
CA LEU A 16 17.92 35.18 -49.91
C LEU A 16 17.70 34.55 -51.30
N PHE A 17 16.78 35.05 -52.13
CA PHE A 17 16.50 34.39 -53.41
C PHE A 17 16.86 35.25 -54.63
N SER A 18 18.03 34.92 -55.15
CA SER A 18 18.54 35.28 -56.47
C SER A 18 17.61 34.78 -57.59
N ILE A 19 17.54 35.56 -58.66
CA ILE A 19 16.90 35.23 -59.94
C ILE A 19 17.71 34.11 -60.62
N SER A 20 17.11 32.95 -60.92
CA SER A 20 17.56 31.91 -61.88
C SER A 20 16.72 30.65 -61.63
N ASN A 21 16.48 29.70 -62.54
CA ASN A 21 16.71 29.46 -63.95
C ASN A 21 15.57 28.50 -64.37
N ALA A 22 15.34 28.26 -65.68
CA ALA A 22 14.46 27.16 -66.10
C ALA A 22 14.94 25.82 -65.49
N SER A 23 14.05 24.85 -65.26
CA SER A 23 14.43 23.54 -64.72
C SER A 23 15.45 22.85 -65.65
N ALA A 24 16.23 21.89 -65.13
CA ALA A 24 17.27 21.22 -65.92
C ALA A 24 16.72 20.56 -67.19
N GLY A 25 15.49 20.03 -67.15
CA GLY A 25 14.79 19.50 -68.32
C GLY A 25 14.28 20.59 -69.27
N ASP A 26 13.74 21.69 -68.75
CA ASP A 26 13.28 22.81 -69.58
C ASP A 26 14.43 23.61 -70.20
N ALA A 27 15.66 23.42 -69.71
CA ALA A 27 16.89 23.97 -70.28
C ALA A 27 17.52 23.03 -71.33
N ASP A 28 17.02 21.81 -71.50
CA ASP A 28 17.52 20.86 -72.49
C ASP A 28 17.24 21.39 -73.91
N PRO A 29 18.27 21.65 -74.73
CA PRO A 29 18.10 22.17 -76.08
C PRO A 29 17.24 21.26 -76.95
N ASP A 30 17.36 19.94 -76.82
CA ASP A 30 16.65 18.96 -77.66
C ASP A 30 15.16 18.93 -77.32
N TYR A 31 14.83 19.09 -76.02
CA TYR A 31 13.45 19.24 -75.57
C TYR A 31 12.81 20.53 -76.08
N ARG A 32 13.54 21.65 -76.06
CA ARG A 32 13.05 22.93 -76.62
C ARG A 32 12.85 22.85 -78.13
N THR A 33 13.76 22.21 -78.84
CA THR A 33 13.63 21.96 -80.27
C THR A 33 12.39 21.13 -80.56
N CYS A 34 12.19 20.02 -79.83
CA CYS A 34 10.99 19.18 -79.96
C CYS A 34 9.70 19.96 -79.74
N ILE A 35 9.63 20.81 -78.70
CA ILE A 35 8.46 21.66 -78.45
C ILE A 35 8.25 22.63 -79.61
N SER A 36 9.31 23.30 -80.08
CA SER A 36 9.19 24.27 -81.17
C SER A 36 8.74 23.62 -82.49
N GLU A 37 9.21 22.41 -82.79
CA GLU A 37 8.79 21.64 -83.95
C GLU A 37 7.35 21.14 -83.80
N CYS A 38 6.94 20.68 -82.62
CA CYS A 38 5.57 20.25 -82.36
C CYS A 38 4.59 21.43 -82.38
N GLU A 39 4.99 22.60 -81.89
CA GLU A 39 4.17 23.82 -81.94
C GLU A 39 3.98 24.35 -83.38
N ILE A 40 4.84 23.96 -84.33
CA ILE A 40 4.72 24.31 -85.77
C ILE A 40 4.04 23.20 -86.59
N SER A 41 4.29 21.93 -86.27
CA SER A 41 3.81 20.77 -87.05
C SER A 41 2.57 20.08 -86.47
N GLY A 42 2.25 20.27 -85.19
CA GLY A 42 1.16 19.59 -84.49
C GLY A 42 1.46 18.11 -84.20
N CYS A 43 2.72 17.68 -84.40
CA CYS A 43 3.15 16.31 -84.26
C CYS A 43 4.45 16.19 -83.46
N VAL A 44 4.60 15.10 -82.71
CA VAL A 44 5.89 14.69 -82.12
C VAL A 44 6.34 13.40 -82.81
N GLY A 45 7.32 13.52 -83.70
CA GLY A 45 7.77 12.39 -84.54
C GLY A 45 6.66 11.90 -85.47
N GLN A 46 6.26 10.63 -85.34
CA GLN A 46 5.15 10.04 -86.12
C GLN A 46 3.77 10.20 -85.45
N LEU A 47 3.71 10.70 -84.21
CA LEU A 47 2.47 10.87 -83.46
C LEU A 47 1.93 12.29 -83.70
N CYS A 48 0.90 12.40 -84.52
CA CYS A 48 0.20 13.66 -84.79
C CYS A 48 -1.09 13.75 -83.98
N PHE A 49 -1.36 14.90 -83.38
CA PHE A 49 -2.57 15.11 -82.57
C PHE A 49 -3.71 15.59 -83.48
N PRO A 50 -4.76 14.76 -83.72
CA PRO A 50 -5.81 15.09 -84.70
C PRO A 50 -6.66 16.31 -84.30
N GLN A 51 -6.65 16.70 -83.03
CA GLN A 51 -7.24 17.94 -82.54
C GLN A 51 -6.44 19.22 -82.91
N CYS A 52 -5.26 19.07 -83.52
CA CYS A 52 -4.31 20.15 -83.84
C CYS A 52 -4.07 20.23 -85.35
N ASN A 53 -5.01 20.81 -86.12
CA ASN A 53 -4.87 20.96 -87.58
C ASN A 53 -4.32 22.34 -87.98
N SER A 54 -3.33 22.35 -88.88
CA SER A 54 -2.70 23.59 -89.38
C SER A 54 -3.62 24.31 -90.37
N SER A 55 -3.76 25.63 -90.23
CA SER A 55 -4.31 26.46 -91.31
C SER A 55 -3.30 26.56 -92.46
N SER A 56 -3.76 26.42 -93.71
CA SER A 56 -2.90 26.43 -94.91
C SER A 56 -2.13 27.75 -95.16
N ASP A 57 -2.38 28.79 -94.35
CA ASP A 57 -1.76 30.11 -94.48
C ASP A 57 -0.82 30.48 -93.31
N GLY A 58 -0.35 29.50 -92.52
CA GLY A 58 0.68 29.72 -91.49
C GLY A 58 0.24 30.50 -90.25
N GLY A 59 -1.07 30.52 -89.94
CA GLY A 59 -1.62 31.08 -88.69
C GLY A 59 -1.79 30.03 -87.56
N PRO A 60 -2.00 30.47 -86.29
CA PRO A 60 -2.10 29.58 -85.13
C PRO A 60 -3.27 28.59 -85.22
N TRP A 61 -3.09 27.42 -84.60
CA TRP A 61 -3.99 26.25 -84.61
C TRP A 61 -5.45 26.58 -84.28
N TYR A 62 -6.40 25.95 -85.00
CA TYR A 62 -7.81 25.95 -84.59
C TYR A 62 -8.16 24.63 -83.90
N ILE A 63 -8.73 24.73 -82.69
CA ILE A 63 -8.99 23.61 -81.79
C ILE A 63 -10.44 23.13 -81.96
N GLN A 64 -10.64 21.85 -82.32
CA GLN A 64 -11.91 21.14 -82.11
C GLN A 64 -11.76 20.19 -80.93
N GLU A 65 -12.01 20.67 -79.71
CA GLU A 65 -11.87 19.89 -78.47
C GLU A 65 -13.22 19.28 -78.01
N PRO A 66 -13.24 18.03 -77.50
CA PRO A 66 -14.33 17.50 -76.67
C PRO A 66 -14.55 18.33 -75.39
N LEU A 67 -15.81 18.45 -74.94
CA LEU A 67 -16.22 19.26 -73.77
C LEU A 67 -15.40 19.02 -72.49
N TYR A 68 -14.91 17.79 -72.24
CA TYR A 68 -14.12 17.48 -71.04
C TYR A 68 -12.68 18.03 -71.07
N LEU A 69 -12.11 18.28 -72.26
CA LEU A 69 -10.79 18.92 -72.42
C LEU A 69 -10.90 20.45 -72.38
N GLN A 70 -11.97 21.02 -72.96
CA GLN A 70 -12.29 22.44 -72.83
C GLN A 70 -12.47 22.86 -71.37
N TRP A 71 -13.13 22.02 -70.56
CA TRP A 71 -13.31 22.26 -69.12
C TRP A 71 -11.99 22.20 -68.34
N LYS A 72 -11.00 21.42 -68.81
CA LYS A 72 -9.67 21.27 -68.21
C LYS A 72 -8.64 22.27 -68.73
N LYS A 73 -8.97 23.10 -69.75
CA LYS A 73 -8.06 24.02 -70.44
C LYS A 73 -6.73 23.35 -70.88
N TRP A 74 -6.79 22.07 -71.27
CA TRP A 74 -5.66 21.29 -71.77
C TRP A 74 -5.76 21.16 -73.30
N GLY A 75 -4.86 21.82 -74.02
CA GLY A 75 -4.88 21.83 -75.49
C GLY A 75 -3.58 21.33 -76.12
N CYS A 76 -3.44 21.53 -77.43
CA CYS A 76 -2.31 21.07 -78.25
C CYS A 76 -0.93 21.40 -77.68
N GLN A 77 -0.75 22.58 -77.09
CA GLN A 77 0.53 22.97 -76.48
C GLN A 77 0.88 22.14 -75.24
N GLY A 78 -0.12 21.67 -74.49
CA GLY A 78 0.05 20.74 -73.38
C GLY A 78 0.45 19.34 -73.86
N ASP A 79 -0.19 18.85 -74.92
CA ASP A 79 0.14 17.56 -75.55
C ASP A 79 1.57 17.55 -76.11
N CYS A 80 1.98 18.63 -76.78
CA CYS A 80 3.35 18.79 -77.27
C CYS A 80 4.39 18.75 -76.13
N ARG A 81 4.18 19.54 -75.06
CA ARG A 81 5.11 19.56 -73.91
C ARG A 81 5.21 18.20 -73.23
N TYR A 82 4.07 17.54 -72.98
CA TYR A 82 4.04 16.24 -72.34
C TYR A 82 4.72 15.16 -73.19
N GLN A 83 4.39 15.07 -74.48
CA GLN A 83 4.91 14.01 -75.33
C GLN A 83 6.40 14.21 -75.67
N CYS A 84 6.85 15.46 -75.85
CA CYS A 84 8.28 15.77 -75.99
C CYS A 84 9.06 15.40 -74.71
N MET A 85 8.49 15.65 -73.53
CA MET A 85 9.12 15.27 -72.25
C MET A 85 9.26 13.75 -72.16
N VAL A 86 8.19 13.00 -72.43
CA VAL A 86 8.20 11.53 -72.37
C VAL A 86 9.19 10.91 -73.36
N ASN A 87 9.23 11.41 -74.60
CA ASN A 87 10.17 10.92 -75.60
C ASN A 87 11.62 11.21 -75.20
N ARG A 88 11.89 12.41 -74.67
CA ARG A 88 13.23 12.80 -74.23
C ARG A 88 13.71 11.98 -73.04
N GLU A 89 12.84 11.75 -72.05
CA GLU A 89 13.19 10.92 -70.90
C GLU A 89 13.45 9.46 -71.28
N ARG A 90 12.68 8.90 -72.23
CA ARG A 90 12.95 7.57 -72.78
C ARG A 90 14.31 7.50 -73.48
N GLU A 91 14.68 8.54 -74.21
CA GLU A 91 15.99 8.63 -74.88
C GLU A 91 17.13 8.72 -73.85
N ARG A 92 16.98 9.56 -72.81
CA ARG A 92 17.92 9.66 -71.68
C ARG A 92 18.09 8.33 -70.95
N GLU A 93 17.00 7.59 -70.74
CA GLU A 93 17.02 6.25 -70.14
C GLU A 93 17.81 5.25 -70.99
N THR A 94 17.64 5.26 -72.32
CA THR A 94 18.43 4.40 -73.22
C THR A 94 19.93 4.75 -73.22
N LEU A 95 20.27 6.00 -72.92
CA LEU A 95 21.65 6.47 -72.76
C LEU A 95 22.20 6.28 -71.34
N GLY A 96 21.43 5.66 -70.44
CA GLY A 96 21.81 5.43 -69.04
C GLY A 96 21.92 6.71 -68.20
N GLN A 97 21.31 7.81 -68.65
CA GLN A 97 21.31 9.09 -67.94
C GLN A 97 20.18 9.14 -66.91
N ALA A 98 20.43 9.82 -65.78
CA ALA A 98 19.42 10.03 -64.77
C ALA A 98 18.28 10.95 -65.31
N PRO A 99 17.03 10.69 -64.90
CA PRO A 99 15.89 11.50 -65.32
C PRO A 99 16.02 12.94 -64.82
N VAL A 100 15.62 13.91 -65.64
CA VAL A 100 15.66 15.34 -65.28
C VAL A 100 14.25 15.88 -65.06
N LYS A 101 14.13 16.86 -64.16
CA LYS A 101 12.84 17.50 -63.90
C LYS A 101 12.54 18.52 -64.99
N TYR A 102 11.32 18.46 -65.54
CA TYR A 102 10.70 19.44 -66.44
C TYR A 102 9.67 20.27 -65.66
N HIS A 103 8.97 21.23 -66.30
CA HIS A 103 7.85 21.97 -65.71
C HIS A 103 6.67 21.06 -65.28
N GLY A 104 6.84 20.30 -64.18
CA GLY A 104 5.82 19.48 -63.54
C GLY A 104 5.21 18.37 -64.40
N LYS A 105 4.44 17.48 -63.77
CA LYS A 105 3.50 16.59 -64.49
C LYS A 105 2.37 17.40 -65.15
N TRP A 106 2.07 18.57 -64.60
CA TRP A 106 1.01 19.48 -65.03
C TRP A 106 1.50 20.95 -65.03
N PRO A 107 1.00 21.83 -65.92
CA PRO A 107 1.43 23.21 -66.00
C PRO A 107 0.81 24.08 -64.89
N PHE A 108 1.54 24.29 -63.79
CA PHE A 108 1.13 25.18 -62.69
C PHE A 108 1.58 26.63 -62.90
N LYS A 109 0.79 27.59 -62.39
CA LYS A 109 1.17 29.01 -62.36
C LYS A 109 2.02 29.30 -61.12
N ARG A 110 3.31 29.56 -61.32
CA ARG A 110 4.23 29.89 -60.22
C ARG A 110 3.95 31.29 -59.67
N VAL A 111 3.78 31.39 -58.36
CA VAL A 111 3.65 32.66 -57.63
C VAL A 111 4.83 32.79 -56.69
N LEU A 112 5.67 33.82 -56.86
CA LEU A 112 6.87 34.05 -56.02
C LEU A 112 7.82 32.83 -55.95
N GLY A 113 7.92 32.04 -57.03
CA GLY A 113 8.77 30.85 -57.11
C GLY A 113 8.14 29.55 -56.58
N ILE A 114 6.97 29.62 -55.95
CA ILE A 114 6.20 28.47 -55.45
C ILE A 114 5.50 27.78 -56.62
N HIS A 115 5.63 26.45 -56.70
CA HIS A 115 5.03 25.66 -57.76
C HIS A 115 3.52 25.45 -57.56
N GLU A 116 3.09 25.11 -56.35
CA GLU A 116 1.69 24.81 -56.00
C GLU A 116 1.20 25.71 -54.85
N PRO A 117 0.87 26.99 -55.13
CA PRO A 117 0.54 27.96 -54.08
C PRO A 117 -0.71 27.58 -53.27
N ALA A 118 -1.70 26.91 -53.87
CA ALA A 118 -2.87 26.43 -53.16
C ALA A 118 -2.55 25.25 -52.22
N SER A 119 -1.73 24.30 -52.66
CA SER A 119 -1.28 23.17 -51.85
C SER A 119 -0.47 23.64 -50.63
N VAL A 120 0.45 24.60 -50.82
CA VAL A 120 1.17 25.27 -49.72
C VAL A 120 0.19 25.88 -48.72
N ALA A 121 -0.76 26.68 -49.18
CA ALA A 121 -1.68 27.40 -48.31
C ALA A 121 -2.56 26.45 -47.47
N PHE A 122 -3.12 25.42 -48.10
CA PHE A 122 -3.93 24.42 -47.39
C PHE A 122 -3.09 23.55 -46.45
N SER A 123 -1.86 23.20 -46.82
CA SER A 123 -0.94 22.49 -45.93
C SER A 123 -0.60 23.27 -44.67
N VAL A 124 -0.34 24.59 -44.79
CA VAL A 124 -0.10 25.48 -43.65
C VAL A 124 -1.32 25.54 -42.73
N LEU A 125 -2.52 25.66 -43.30
CA LEU A 125 -3.77 25.66 -42.54
C LEU A 125 -4.00 24.32 -41.84
N ASN A 126 -3.75 23.20 -42.52
CA ASN A 126 -3.87 21.87 -41.94
C ASN A 126 -2.88 21.68 -40.77
N LEU A 127 -1.63 22.13 -40.92
CA LEU A 127 -0.66 22.14 -39.82
C LEU A 127 -1.15 22.97 -38.62
N ALA A 128 -1.71 24.16 -38.87
CA ALA A 128 -2.23 25.02 -37.81
C ALA A 128 -3.36 24.32 -37.03
N MET A 129 -4.23 23.57 -37.71
CA MET A 129 -5.30 22.79 -37.07
C MET A 129 -4.76 21.61 -36.25
N HIS A 130 -3.76 20.88 -36.77
CA HIS A 130 -3.08 19.83 -36.00
C HIS A 130 -2.41 20.39 -34.74
N PHE A 131 -1.73 21.54 -34.85
CA PHE A 131 -1.08 22.19 -33.71
C PHE A 131 -2.08 22.67 -32.65
N HIS A 132 -3.20 23.26 -33.08
CA HIS A 132 -4.26 23.71 -32.18
C HIS A 132 -4.95 22.54 -31.44
N GLY A 133 -5.27 21.46 -32.17
CA GLY A 133 -5.86 20.25 -31.59
C GLY A 133 -4.92 19.57 -30.59
N TRP A 134 -3.64 19.44 -30.94
CA TRP A 134 -2.60 18.91 -30.07
C TRP A 134 -2.45 19.72 -28.78
N LEU A 135 -2.35 21.04 -28.88
CA LEU A 135 -2.22 21.93 -27.72
C LEU A 135 -3.44 21.83 -26.80
N SER A 136 -4.65 21.79 -27.37
CA SER A 136 -5.89 21.64 -26.60
C SER A 136 -5.96 20.30 -25.87
N PHE A 137 -5.53 19.21 -26.50
CA PHE A 137 -5.49 17.89 -25.90
C PHE A 137 -4.45 17.80 -24.76
N PHE A 138 -3.25 18.35 -24.97
CA PHE A 138 -2.19 18.37 -23.94
C PHE A 138 -2.52 19.26 -22.73
N ILE A 139 -3.17 20.41 -22.96
CA ILE A 139 -3.68 21.26 -21.88
C ILE A 139 -4.71 20.51 -21.03
N THR A 140 -5.51 19.63 -21.63
CA THR A 140 -6.51 18.83 -20.91
C THR A 140 -5.90 17.67 -20.10
N LEU A 141 -4.69 17.19 -20.45
CA LEU A 141 -4.07 15.98 -19.87
C LEU A 141 -2.91 16.24 -18.87
N TYR A 142 -2.57 17.50 -18.57
CA TYR A 142 -1.55 17.97 -17.59
C TYR A 142 -0.31 17.05 -17.38
N TYR A 143 0.57 17.12 -18.39
CA TYR A 143 2.03 16.88 -18.46
C TYR A 143 2.60 15.44 -18.38
N LYS A 144 2.91 14.84 -19.56
CA LYS A 144 4.09 13.95 -19.82
C LYS A 144 4.18 13.48 -21.30
N LEU A 145 5.17 14.01 -22.04
CA LEU A 145 6.04 13.40 -23.09
C LEU A 145 6.44 14.46 -24.15
N PRO A 146 7.72 14.51 -24.58
CA PRO A 146 8.18 15.33 -25.70
C PRO A 146 8.07 14.55 -27.01
N LEU A 147 7.72 15.23 -28.10
CA LEU A 147 8.33 15.12 -29.44
C LEU A 147 7.56 16.02 -30.43
N LYS A 148 8.31 16.55 -31.40
CA LYS A 148 7.98 17.67 -32.30
C LYS A 148 8.13 17.20 -33.77
N GLN A 149 7.66 18.06 -34.70
CA GLN A 149 7.68 18.04 -36.19
C GLN A 149 6.39 17.50 -36.83
N ASP A 150 5.85 18.00 -37.95
CA ASP A 150 6.04 19.17 -38.85
C ASP A 150 4.81 19.19 -39.81
N ASN A 151 4.68 20.19 -40.72
CA ASN A 151 4.13 20.06 -42.11
C ASN A 151 3.84 21.37 -42.90
N ALA A 152 4.53 22.49 -42.65
CA ALA A 152 4.19 23.76 -43.35
C ALA A 152 5.15 24.19 -44.48
N VAL A 153 6.30 23.55 -44.68
CA VAL A 153 7.38 24.16 -45.49
C VAL A 153 7.61 23.50 -46.86
N PHE A 154 6.99 22.35 -47.16
CA PHE A 154 7.53 21.45 -48.19
C PHE A 154 7.08 21.69 -49.65
N HIS A 155 5.97 22.41 -49.90
CA HIS A 155 5.54 22.75 -51.27
C HIS A 155 6.10 24.09 -51.80
N SER A 156 7.04 24.72 -51.08
CA SER A 156 7.55 26.05 -51.43
C SER A 156 8.55 26.04 -52.60
N ARG A 157 9.33 24.95 -52.76
CA ARG A 157 10.25 24.68 -53.88
C ARG A 157 10.46 23.18 -54.08
N ASP A 158 10.46 22.70 -55.33
CA ASP A 158 10.71 21.29 -55.69
C ASP A 158 12.21 20.95 -55.68
N VAL A 159 12.79 20.77 -54.49
CA VAL A 159 14.14 20.21 -54.32
C VAL A 159 14.03 18.79 -53.74
N ASP A 160 14.97 17.91 -54.09
CA ASP A 160 14.95 16.51 -53.62
C ASP A 160 14.80 16.38 -52.09
N LEU A 161 15.34 17.33 -51.33
CA LEU A 161 15.17 17.40 -49.88
C LEU A 161 13.72 17.66 -49.44
N THR A 162 12.99 18.56 -50.11
CA THR A 162 11.61 18.90 -49.70
C THR A 162 10.64 17.78 -50.01
N GLU A 163 10.83 17.08 -51.12
CA GLU A 163 10.05 15.88 -51.48
C GLU A 163 10.31 14.72 -50.50
N ARG A 164 11.57 14.47 -50.13
CA ARG A 164 11.91 13.44 -49.14
C ARG A 164 11.28 13.74 -47.78
N LEU A 165 11.29 14.99 -47.34
CA LEU A 165 10.72 15.40 -46.06
C LEU A 165 9.19 15.29 -46.02
N ASP A 166 8.51 15.67 -47.11
CA ASP A 166 7.05 15.56 -47.24
C ASP A 166 6.58 14.10 -47.14
N TYR A 167 7.25 13.21 -47.87
CA TYR A 167 6.95 11.78 -47.80
C TYR A 167 7.33 11.13 -46.47
N SER A 168 8.43 11.58 -45.86
CA SER A 168 8.84 11.10 -44.53
C SER A 168 7.83 11.48 -43.46
N SER A 169 7.29 12.70 -43.51
CA SER A 169 6.29 13.17 -42.54
C SER A 169 4.94 12.47 -42.75
N ALA A 170 4.52 12.27 -44.00
CA ALA A 170 3.30 11.52 -44.32
C ALA A 170 3.36 10.08 -43.76
N VAL A 171 4.48 9.38 -43.97
CA VAL A 171 4.71 8.02 -43.44
C VAL A 171 4.73 8.02 -41.90
N ALA A 172 5.38 9.00 -41.27
CA ALA A 172 5.43 9.09 -39.82
C ALA A 172 4.04 9.30 -39.18
N VAL A 173 3.23 10.20 -39.75
CA VAL A 173 1.88 10.51 -39.27
C VAL A 173 0.94 9.31 -39.44
N LEU A 174 0.94 8.68 -40.60
CA LEU A 174 0.12 7.49 -40.88
C LEU A 174 0.55 6.30 -40.01
N GLY A 175 1.86 6.09 -39.84
CA GLY A 175 2.41 5.05 -38.99
C GLY A 175 2.01 5.20 -37.53
N PHE A 176 2.12 6.40 -36.97
CA PHE A 176 1.70 6.70 -35.60
C PHE A 176 0.19 6.50 -35.41
N SER A 177 -0.62 7.00 -36.35
CA SER A 177 -2.07 6.84 -36.33
C SER A 177 -2.51 5.38 -36.44
N LEU A 178 -1.81 4.56 -37.23
CA LEU A 178 -2.06 3.12 -37.35
C LEU A 178 -1.79 2.37 -36.04
N ILE A 179 -0.69 2.70 -35.34
CA ILE A 179 -0.39 2.12 -34.01
C ILE A 179 -1.53 2.43 -33.03
N LEU A 180 -1.99 3.68 -32.99
CA LEU A 180 -3.11 4.08 -32.14
C LEU A 180 -4.40 3.32 -32.51
N ALA A 181 -4.71 3.19 -33.80
CA ALA A 181 -5.88 2.48 -34.28
C ALA A 181 -5.88 1.01 -33.82
N ILE A 182 -4.75 0.32 -33.90
CA ILE A 182 -4.60 -1.08 -33.48
C ILE A 182 -4.76 -1.20 -31.96
N LEU A 183 -3.97 -0.46 -31.19
CA LEU A 183 -4.02 -0.50 -29.72
C LEU A 183 -5.44 -0.22 -29.20
N ARG A 184 -6.15 0.68 -29.89
CA ARG A 184 -7.50 1.06 -29.54
C ARG A 184 -8.55 0.03 -29.95
N THR A 185 -8.47 -0.50 -31.16
CA THR A 185 -9.44 -1.47 -31.68
C THR A 185 -9.45 -2.77 -30.89
N PHE A 186 -8.29 -3.19 -30.40
CA PHE A 186 -8.14 -4.44 -29.63
C PHE A 186 -8.14 -4.22 -28.10
N ASP A 187 -8.38 -3.00 -27.62
CA ASP A 187 -8.38 -2.61 -26.20
C ASP A 187 -7.19 -3.17 -25.38
N ILE A 188 -5.97 -3.05 -25.92
CA ILE A 188 -4.77 -3.60 -25.29
C ILE A 188 -4.39 -2.72 -24.08
N ARG A 189 -4.52 -3.26 -22.86
CA ARG A 189 -4.27 -2.52 -21.61
C ARG A 189 -2.92 -2.82 -20.95
N VAL A 190 -2.39 -4.02 -21.15
CA VAL A 190 -1.13 -4.46 -20.55
C VAL A 190 0.06 -3.79 -21.24
N GLU A 191 0.94 -3.17 -20.46
CA GLU A 191 2.05 -2.35 -20.96
C GLU A 191 3.04 -3.16 -21.80
N ALA A 192 3.39 -4.36 -21.37
CA ALA A 192 4.24 -5.28 -22.14
C ALA A 192 3.64 -5.60 -23.53
N THR A 193 2.34 -5.88 -23.60
CA THR A 193 1.65 -6.19 -24.86
C THR A 193 1.56 -4.96 -25.78
N ARG A 194 1.42 -3.75 -25.21
CA ARG A 194 1.44 -2.51 -26.02
C ARG A 194 2.77 -2.35 -26.74
N VAL A 195 3.88 -2.54 -26.01
CA VAL A 195 5.22 -2.46 -26.59
C VAL A 195 5.43 -3.54 -27.66
N MET A 196 5.00 -4.78 -27.41
CA MET A 196 5.11 -5.88 -28.38
C MET A 196 4.38 -5.59 -29.69
N VAL A 197 3.23 -4.91 -29.65
CA VAL A 197 2.43 -4.59 -30.84
C VAL A 197 2.92 -3.32 -31.54
N SER A 198 3.37 -2.30 -30.80
CA SER A 198 3.83 -1.04 -31.41
C SER A 198 5.24 -1.12 -31.98
N ALA A 199 6.14 -1.91 -31.38
CA ALA A 199 7.56 -1.93 -31.76
C ALA A 199 7.80 -2.41 -33.22
N PRO A 200 7.16 -3.46 -33.74
CA PRO A 200 7.35 -3.89 -35.13
C PRO A 200 6.90 -2.83 -36.15
N ILE A 201 5.80 -2.12 -35.86
CA ILE A 201 5.25 -1.09 -36.75
C ILE A 201 6.16 0.15 -36.72
N LEU A 202 6.61 0.55 -35.54
CA LEU A 202 7.55 1.66 -35.39
C LEU A 202 8.88 1.35 -36.09
N ALA A 203 9.37 0.10 -36.00
CA ALA A 203 10.56 -0.34 -36.72
C ALA A 203 10.36 -0.23 -38.24
N PHE A 204 9.24 -0.73 -38.77
CA PHE A 204 8.91 -0.61 -40.19
C PHE A 204 8.88 0.86 -40.66
N VAL A 205 8.15 1.73 -39.94
CA VAL A 205 8.03 3.17 -40.26
C VAL A 205 9.41 3.83 -40.26
N THR A 206 10.23 3.55 -39.24
CA THR A 206 11.57 4.12 -39.13
C THR A 206 12.49 3.63 -40.25
N THR A 207 12.49 2.33 -40.54
CA THR A 207 13.28 1.75 -41.63
C THR A 207 12.87 2.30 -43.00
N HIS A 208 11.56 2.49 -43.24
CA HIS A 208 11.06 3.05 -44.49
C HIS A 208 11.42 4.53 -44.66
N ILE A 209 11.34 5.34 -43.59
CA ILE A 209 11.81 6.73 -43.59
C ILE A 209 13.33 6.79 -43.87
N LEU A 210 14.13 5.91 -43.26
CA LEU A 210 15.57 5.84 -43.52
C LEU A 210 15.85 5.43 -44.98
N TYR A 211 15.09 4.49 -45.54
CA TYR A 211 15.19 4.07 -46.94
C TYR A 211 14.94 5.24 -47.91
N ILE A 212 13.87 6.02 -47.68
CA ILE A 212 13.53 7.20 -48.47
C ILE A 212 14.64 8.25 -48.44
N ASN A 213 15.19 8.51 -47.23
CA ASN A 213 16.15 9.59 -47.06
C ASN A 213 17.57 9.24 -47.50
N PHE A 214 17.99 7.96 -47.42
CA PHE A 214 19.39 7.57 -47.61
C PHE A 214 19.66 6.62 -48.79
N TYR A 215 18.63 5.99 -49.39
CA TYR A 215 18.83 4.98 -50.43
C TYR A 215 18.26 5.37 -51.79
N LYS A 216 16.94 5.31 -51.96
CA LYS A 216 16.27 5.65 -53.22
C LYS A 216 14.86 6.15 -52.94
N LEU A 217 14.56 7.37 -53.39
CA LEU A 217 13.22 7.91 -53.41
C LEU A 217 12.46 7.29 -54.59
N ASP A 218 11.59 6.34 -54.31
CA ASP A 218 10.64 5.77 -55.28
C ASP A 218 9.23 6.26 -54.93
N TYR A 219 8.71 7.17 -55.75
CA TYR A 219 7.40 7.80 -55.56
C TYR A 219 6.27 6.76 -55.55
N GLY A 220 6.29 5.82 -56.49
CA GLY A 220 5.23 4.82 -56.64
C GLY A 220 5.19 3.86 -55.46
N TRP A 221 6.36 3.39 -55.02
CA TRP A 221 6.46 2.53 -53.84
C TRP A 221 5.99 3.24 -52.57
N ASN A 222 6.38 4.50 -52.38
CA ASN A 222 5.98 5.23 -51.19
C ASN A 222 4.48 5.55 -51.15
N MET A 223 3.88 5.87 -52.29
CA MET A 223 2.44 6.08 -52.42
C MET A 223 1.67 4.82 -52.02
N ILE A 224 2.10 3.63 -52.48
CA ILE A 224 1.49 2.34 -52.11
C ILE A 224 1.55 2.13 -50.59
N VAL A 225 2.69 2.41 -49.96
CA VAL A 225 2.88 2.26 -48.51
C VAL A 225 1.94 3.20 -47.73
N CYS A 226 1.86 4.48 -48.12
CA CYS A 226 0.95 5.45 -47.50
C CYS A 226 -0.53 5.06 -47.67
N VAL A 227 -0.94 4.67 -48.88
CA VAL A 227 -2.33 4.24 -49.15
C VAL A 227 -2.67 2.97 -48.36
N ALA A 228 -1.77 1.99 -48.29
CA ALA A 228 -2.00 0.76 -47.52
C ALA A 228 -2.18 1.05 -46.02
N MET A 229 -1.33 1.90 -45.42
CA MET A 229 -1.48 2.32 -44.03
C MET A 229 -2.78 3.11 -43.82
N GLY A 230 -3.09 4.04 -44.73
CA GLY A 230 -4.30 4.87 -44.72
C GLY A 230 -5.59 4.06 -44.78
N VAL A 231 -5.69 3.10 -45.69
CA VAL A 231 -6.83 2.17 -45.80
C VAL A 231 -6.97 1.33 -44.53
N THR A 232 -5.85 0.75 -44.06
CA THR A 232 -5.86 -0.15 -42.89
C THR A 232 -6.35 0.57 -41.63
N GLN A 233 -5.87 1.79 -41.36
CA GLN A 233 -6.32 2.55 -40.19
C GLN A 233 -7.81 2.92 -40.28
N LEU A 234 -8.32 3.28 -41.48
CA LEU A 234 -9.73 3.64 -41.67
C LEU A 234 -10.64 2.44 -41.39
N PHE A 235 -10.26 1.23 -41.83
CA PHE A 235 -10.99 0.00 -41.51
C PHE A 235 -10.99 -0.31 -40.01
N LEU A 236 -9.86 -0.15 -39.33
CA LEU A 236 -9.75 -0.37 -37.88
C LEU A 236 -10.64 0.60 -37.11
N TRP A 237 -10.63 1.89 -37.48
CA TRP A 237 -11.50 2.89 -36.86
C TRP A 237 -12.97 2.66 -37.16
N ALA A 238 -13.34 2.24 -38.38
CA ALA A 238 -14.70 1.84 -38.73
C ALA A 238 -15.19 0.66 -37.86
N ARG A 239 -14.35 -0.37 -37.72
CA ARG A 239 -14.63 -1.52 -36.85
C ARG A 239 -14.81 -1.08 -35.40
N TRP A 240 -13.90 -0.26 -34.88
CA TRP A 240 -14.01 0.23 -33.50
C TRP A 240 -15.28 1.05 -33.29
N ALA A 241 -15.63 1.94 -34.23
CA ALA A 241 -16.85 2.75 -34.16
C ALA A 241 -18.13 1.92 -34.24
N ALA A 242 -18.12 0.78 -34.96
CA ALA A 242 -19.24 -0.14 -35.06
C ALA A 242 -19.45 -0.98 -33.80
N VAL A 243 -18.37 -1.31 -33.09
CA VAL A 243 -18.41 -2.18 -31.89
C VAL A 243 -18.54 -1.37 -30.60
N SER A 244 -18.00 -0.15 -30.55
CA SER A 244 -18.00 0.67 -29.34
C SER A 244 -19.36 1.35 -29.13
N SER A 245 -19.81 1.46 -27.88
CA SER A 245 -21.01 2.23 -27.51
C SER A 245 -20.63 3.64 -27.04
N HIS A 246 -19.69 4.30 -27.72
CA HIS A 246 -19.13 5.58 -27.28
C HIS A 246 -20.04 6.75 -27.76
N PRO A 247 -20.35 7.73 -26.89
CA PRO A 247 -21.31 8.80 -27.21
C PRO A 247 -20.88 9.68 -28.40
N SER A 248 -19.57 9.84 -28.62
CA SER A 248 -19.01 10.65 -29.72
C SER A 248 -18.69 9.85 -31.00
N ASN A 249 -19.23 8.64 -31.18
CA ASN A 249 -18.96 7.79 -32.35
C ASN A 249 -19.33 8.42 -33.69
N TRP A 250 -20.34 9.29 -33.73
CA TRP A 250 -20.73 9.99 -34.96
C TRP A 250 -19.58 10.85 -35.53
N LYS A 251 -18.77 11.48 -34.66
CA LYS A 251 -17.60 12.28 -35.08
C LYS A 251 -16.57 11.41 -35.80
N LEU A 252 -16.34 10.21 -35.27
CA LEU A 252 -15.40 9.25 -35.84
C LEU A 252 -15.91 8.70 -37.19
N TRP A 253 -17.20 8.39 -37.31
CA TRP A 253 -17.79 7.95 -38.58
C TRP A 253 -17.65 8.99 -39.69
N VAL A 254 -17.84 10.27 -39.37
CA VAL A 254 -17.61 11.37 -40.32
C VAL A 254 -16.15 11.41 -40.77
N VAL A 255 -15.18 11.29 -39.83
CA VAL A 255 -13.75 11.26 -40.17
C VAL A 255 -13.39 10.06 -41.04
N VAL A 256 -13.96 8.88 -40.76
CA VAL A 256 -13.68 7.66 -41.54
C VAL A 256 -14.22 7.76 -42.97
N ILE A 257 -15.49 8.15 -43.14
CA ILE A 257 -16.13 8.22 -44.46
C ILE A 257 -15.55 9.35 -45.30
N ALA A 258 -15.45 10.55 -44.74
CA ALA A 258 -14.92 11.70 -45.47
C ALA A 258 -13.40 11.59 -45.70
N GLY A 259 -12.66 10.97 -44.77
CA GLY A 259 -11.23 10.67 -44.95
C GLY A 259 -11.00 9.65 -46.06
N GLY A 260 -11.84 8.62 -46.16
CA GLY A 260 -11.81 7.66 -47.27
C GLY A 260 -12.12 8.31 -48.62
N LEU A 261 -13.12 9.21 -48.68
CA LEU A 261 -13.42 9.99 -49.88
C LEU A 261 -12.30 10.95 -50.26
N ALA A 262 -11.68 11.61 -49.28
CA ALA A 262 -10.53 12.48 -49.53
C ALA A 262 -9.38 11.68 -50.15
N MET A 263 -9.05 10.50 -49.62
CA MET A 263 -7.99 9.65 -50.15
C MET A 263 -8.18 9.24 -51.64
N LEU A 264 -9.42 9.20 -52.15
CA LEU A 264 -9.68 8.97 -53.58
C LEU A 264 -9.14 10.11 -54.46
N LEU A 265 -9.05 11.34 -53.95
CA LEU A 265 -8.49 12.48 -54.67
C LEU A 265 -6.99 12.26 -54.93
N GLU A 266 -6.25 11.77 -53.93
CA GLU A 266 -4.82 11.44 -54.07
C GLU A 266 -4.57 10.34 -55.12
N ILE A 267 -5.52 9.40 -55.29
CA ILE A 267 -5.43 8.32 -56.27
C ILE A 267 -5.80 8.78 -57.69
N TYR A 268 -6.76 9.70 -57.82
CA TYR A 268 -7.31 10.12 -59.12
C TYR A 268 -6.44 11.15 -59.85
N ASP A 269 -5.58 11.88 -59.13
CA ASP A 269 -4.49 12.75 -59.64
C ASP A 269 -4.81 13.48 -60.96
N PHE A 270 -5.74 14.44 -60.90
CA PHE A 270 -6.24 15.20 -62.03
C PHE A 270 -5.50 16.56 -62.21
N PRO A 271 -5.43 17.11 -63.44
CA PRO A 271 -4.70 18.34 -63.74
C PRO A 271 -5.25 19.59 -63.02
N PRO A 272 -4.40 20.61 -62.75
CA PRO A 272 -4.79 21.78 -62.00
C PRO A 272 -5.82 22.65 -62.73
N TYR A 273 -6.93 22.92 -62.06
CA TYR A 273 -7.93 23.90 -62.46
C TYR A 273 -7.34 25.32 -62.36
N GLU A 274 -7.35 26.04 -63.48
CA GLU A 274 -6.79 27.39 -63.68
C GLU A 274 -5.29 27.57 -63.35
N GLY A 275 -4.56 26.46 -63.22
CA GLY A 275 -3.14 26.44 -62.84
C GLY A 275 -2.90 26.60 -61.34
N TYR A 276 -3.95 26.48 -60.50
CA TYR A 276 -3.88 26.66 -59.05
C TYR A 276 -4.36 25.45 -58.24
N PHE A 277 -5.45 24.78 -58.63
CA PHE A 277 -6.09 23.73 -57.82
C PHE A 277 -6.09 22.36 -58.52
N ASP A 278 -5.23 21.46 -58.08
CA ASP A 278 -5.18 20.06 -58.50
C ASP A 278 -5.83 19.12 -57.47
N ALA A 279 -5.80 17.82 -57.75
CA ALA A 279 -6.30 16.79 -56.84
C ALA A 279 -5.70 16.86 -55.44
N HIS A 280 -4.38 17.08 -55.36
CA HIS A 280 -3.63 17.09 -54.12
C HIS A 280 -3.95 18.31 -53.24
N SER A 281 -4.08 19.51 -53.84
CA SER A 281 -4.51 20.70 -53.09
C SER A 281 -5.95 20.59 -52.57
N ILE A 282 -6.87 19.96 -53.31
CA ILE A 282 -8.22 19.69 -52.80
C ILE A 282 -8.20 18.65 -51.67
N TRP A 283 -7.31 17.66 -51.74
CA TRP A 283 -7.09 16.72 -50.63
C TRP A 283 -6.69 17.44 -49.33
N HIS A 284 -5.70 18.34 -49.40
CA HIS A 284 -5.30 19.17 -48.25
C HIS A 284 -6.44 20.06 -47.75
N ALA A 285 -7.24 20.64 -48.66
CA ALA A 285 -8.40 21.44 -48.27
C ALA A 285 -9.47 20.61 -47.54
N ALA A 286 -9.73 19.39 -48.01
CA ALA A 286 -10.74 18.49 -47.44
C ALA A 286 -10.35 17.94 -46.06
N THR A 287 -9.05 17.81 -45.77
CA THR A 287 -8.57 17.24 -44.50
C THR A 287 -8.61 18.23 -43.33
N ILE A 288 -8.57 19.55 -43.58
CA ILE A 288 -8.65 20.61 -42.55
C ILE A 288 -9.85 20.44 -41.58
N PRO A 289 -11.11 20.36 -42.04
CA PRO A 289 -12.25 20.19 -41.13
C PRO A 289 -12.27 18.81 -40.45
N LEU A 290 -11.73 17.78 -41.11
CA LEU A 290 -11.64 16.42 -40.55
C LEU A 290 -10.65 16.38 -39.38
N THR A 291 -9.54 17.10 -39.47
CA THR A 291 -8.55 17.23 -38.40
C THR A 291 -9.16 17.83 -37.13
N ILE A 292 -10.04 18.83 -37.26
CA ILE A 292 -10.73 19.45 -36.11
C ILE A 292 -11.66 18.44 -35.44
N LEU A 293 -12.46 17.73 -36.22
CA LEU A 293 -13.39 16.71 -35.72
C LEU A 293 -12.65 15.54 -35.05
N TRP A 294 -11.52 15.13 -35.62
CA TRP A 294 -10.65 14.09 -35.08
C TRP A 294 -10.14 14.44 -33.69
N TRP A 295 -9.54 15.63 -33.51
CA TRP A 295 -9.04 16.05 -32.20
C TRP A 295 -10.16 16.24 -31.18
N SER A 296 -11.35 16.69 -31.60
CA SER A 296 -12.51 16.71 -30.71
C SER A 296 -12.91 15.31 -30.25
N PHE A 297 -12.90 14.32 -31.13
CA PHE A 297 -13.22 12.94 -30.76
C PHE A 297 -12.18 12.36 -29.77
N ILE A 298 -10.90 12.60 -30.00
CA ILE A 298 -9.81 12.12 -29.13
C ILE A 298 -9.93 12.69 -27.71
N ARG A 299 -10.31 13.97 -27.57
CA ARG A 299 -10.59 14.57 -26.26
C ARG A 299 -11.76 13.89 -25.55
N ASP A 300 -12.90 13.76 -26.24
CA ASP A 300 -14.11 13.14 -25.67
C ASP A 300 -13.83 11.69 -25.22
N ASP A 301 -13.01 10.96 -25.98
CA ASP A 301 -12.63 9.58 -25.67
C ASP A 301 -11.75 9.47 -24.42
N ALA A 302 -10.81 10.39 -24.24
CA ALA A 302 -9.97 10.46 -23.04
C ALA A 302 -10.79 10.76 -21.76
N GLU A 303 -11.75 11.69 -21.86
CA GLU A 303 -12.66 12.02 -20.75
C GLU A 303 -13.58 10.84 -20.39
N PHE A 304 -14.14 10.17 -21.39
CA PHE A 304 -14.99 8.99 -21.20
C PHE A 304 -14.23 7.85 -20.50
N ARG A 305 -12.97 7.59 -20.86
CA ARG A 305 -12.16 6.58 -20.19
C ARG A 305 -11.87 6.93 -18.75
N THR A 306 -11.48 8.17 -18.47
CA THR A 306 -11.16 8.64 -17.13
C THR A 306 -12.38 8.51 -16.20
N SER A 307 -13.56 8.93 -16.66
CA SER A 307 -14.80 8.80 -15.91
C SER A 307 -15.25 7.34 -15.72
N SER A 308 -15.07 6.48 -16.72
CA SER A 308 -15.38 5.05 -16.63
C SER A 308 -14.45 4.29 -15.68
N LEU A 309 -13.16 4.65 -15.63
CA LEU A 309 -12.19 4.10 -14.69
C LEU A 309 -12.57 4.52 -13.27
N LEU A 310 -12.81 5.80 -13.02
CA LEU A 310 -13.27 6.31 -11.72
C LEU A 310 -14.58 5.65 -11.25
N LYS A 311 -15.53 5.43 -12.17
CA LYS A 311 -16.76 4.66 -11.89
C LYS A 311 -16.44 3.21 -11.55
N LYS A 312 -15.57 2.52 -12.30
CA LYS A 312 -15.18 1.13 -12.01
C LYS A 312 -14.38 0.99 -10.71
N THR A 313 -13.52 1.94 -10.34
CA THR A 313 -12.85 1.93 -9.01
C THR A 313 -13.87 2.14 -7.91
N LYS A 314 -14.80 3.09 -8.07
CA LYS A 314 -15.92 3.29 -7.14
C LYS A 314 -16.85 2.07 -7.06
N THR A 315 -17.13 1.39 -8.17
CA THR A 315 -17.98 0.19 -8.20
C THR A 315 -17.26 -1.05 -7.72
N LYS A 316 -15.95 -1.24 -7.95
CA LYS A 316 -15.16 -2.31 -7.32
C LYS A 316 -15.04 -2.09 -5.82
N ALA A 317 -14.84 -0.84 -5.38
CA ALA A 317 -14.92 -0.48 -3.96
C ALA A 317 -16.32 -0.76 -3.41
N LYS A 318 -17.39 -0.42 -4.15
CA LYS A 318 -18.78 -0.72 -3.76
C LYS A 318 -19.13 -2.21 -3.79
N LEU A 319 -18.59 -3.02 -4.71
CA LEU A 319 -18.90 -4.45 -4.85
C LEU A 319 -18.06 -5.30 -3.89
N ALA A 320 -16.84 -4.86 -3.57
CA ALA A 320 -16.06 -5.40 -2.45
C ALA A 320 -16.69 -5.01 -1.10
N CYS A 321 -17.33 -3.84 -1.01
CA CYS A 321 -18.06 -3.40 0.18
C CYS A 321 -19.46 -4.05 0.30
N ALA A 322 -20.14 -4.39 -0.82
CA ALA A 322 -21.52 -4.89 -0.80
C ALA A 322 -21.68 -6.40 -0.53
N LEU A 323 -20.59 -7.18 -0.48
CA LEU A 323 -20.62 -8.61 -0.13
C LEU A 323 -20.06 -8.89 1.27
N VAL A 324 -19.86 -7.83 2.03
CA VAL A 324 -19.23 -7.82 3.34
C VAL A 324 -20.27 -7.30 4.33
N SER A 325 -20.50 -8.02 5.43
CA SER A 325 -21.14 -7.44 6.63
C SER A 325 -20.39 -6.14 6.95
N GLU A 326 -21.00 -4.96 6.80
CA GLU A 326 -20.29 -3.70 7.05
C GLU A 326 -19.69 -3.71 8.47
N MET A 327 -18.36 -3.57 8.56
CA MET A 327 -17.62 -3.59 9.83
C MET A 327 -18.20 -2.56 10.80
N LYS A 328 -18.50 -3.00 12.02
CA LYS A 328 -19.01 -2.12 13.08
C LYS A 328 -17.87 -1.70 14.00
N TYR A 329 -17.90 -0.46 14.48
CA TYR A 329 -16.85 0.08 15.34
C TYR A 329 -17.40 0.45 16.72
N VAL A 330 -16.74 -0.02 17.78
CA VAL A 330 -16.98 0.40 19.16
C VAL A 330 -15.75 1.15 19.65
N LEU A 331 -15.83 2.48 19.67
CA LEU A 331 -14.78 3.35 20.20
C LEU A 331 -14.92 3.50 21.72
N VAL A 332 -13.85 3.24 22.45
CA VAL A 332 -13.71 3.45 23.89
C VAL A 332 -12.69 4.57 24.14
N THR A 333 -13.08 5.65 24.80
CA THR A 333 -12.21 6.79 25.11
C THR A 333 -12.05 7.02 26.61
N GLY A 334 -10.92 7.62 27.00
CA GLY A 334 -10.63 8.01 28.38
C GLY A 334 -11.05 9.43 28.74
N GLY A 335 -11.61 9.60 29.93
CA GLY A 335 -12.00 10.91 30.45
C GLY A 335 -10.97 11.53 31.38
N VAL A 336 -11.20 11.40 32.68
CA VAL A 336 -10.65 12.30 33.70
C VAL A 336 -9.20 12.01 34.10
N VAL A 337 -8.79 10.74 34.14
CA VAL A 337 -7.42 10.33 34.51
C VAL A 337 -6.98 9.11 33.70
N SER A 338 -5.68 8.93 33.52
CA SER A 338 -5.08 7.71 33.00
C SER A 338 -5.22 6.56 34.02
N GLY A 339 -5.13 5.30 33.58
CA GLY A 339 -5.21 4.14 34.48
C GLY A 339 -6.62 3.78 35.00
N LEU A 340 -7.70 4.38 34.50
CA LEU A 340 -9.08 4.07 34.95
C LEU A 340 -9.60 2.66 34.63
N GLY A 341 -8.84 1.87 33.87
CA GLY A 341 -9.29 0.56 33.36
C GLY A 341 -10.00 0.66 32.00
N LYS A 342 -9.48 1.49 31.09
CA LYS A 342 -9.96 1.55 29.69
C LYS A 342 -9.79 0.20 28.98
N GLY A 343 -8.58 -0.36 29.00
CA GLY A 343 -8.31 -1.70 28.44
C GLY A 343 -9.21 -2.79 29.03
N VAL A 344 -9.46 -2.77 30.34
CA VAL A 344 -10.40 -3.71 31.00
C VAL A 344 -11.83 -3.51 30.53
N THR A 345 -12.28 -2.26 30.39
CA THR A 345 -13.65 -1.94 29.93
C THR A 345 -13.83 -2.37 28.47
N ALA A 346 -12.90 -2.01 27.60
CA ALA A 346 -12.92 -2.33 26.18
C ALA A 346 -12.85 -3.84 25.92
N SER A 347 -11.92 -4.54 26.58
CA SER A 347 -11.84 -6.01 26.50
C SER A 347 -13.11 -6.68 27.04
N SER A 348 -13.70 -6.16 28.12
CA SER A 348 -14.96 -6.70 28.66
C SER A 348 -16.15 -6.51 27.73
N ILE A 349 -16.23 -5.38 27.02
CA ILE A 349 -17.22 -5.18 25.96
C ILE A 349 -17.03 -6.22 24.86
N GLY A 350 -15.79 -6.44 24.43
CA GLY A 350 -15.48 -7.47 23.43
C GLY A 350 -15.87 -8.87 23.89
N VAL A 351 -15.64 -9.25 25.16
CA VAL A 351 -16.07 -10.55 25.72
C VAL A 351 -17.57 -10.71 25.64
N VAL A 352 -18.33 -9.69 26.03
CA VAL A 352 -19.79 -9.75 26.02
C VAL A 352 -20.34 -9.80 24.59
N LEU A 353 -19.72 -9.08 23.64
CA LEU A 353 -20.10 -9.16 22.22
C LEU A 353 -19.76 -10.52 21.61
N LYS A 354 -18.60 -11.09 21.95
CA LYS A 354 -18.21 -12.45 21.55
C LYS A 354 -19.19 -13.50 22.10
N ALA A 355 -19.62 -13.33 23.35
CA ALA A 355 -20.66 -14.16 23.97
C ALA A 355 -22.03 -14.06 23.27
N CYS A 356 -22.30 -12.98 22.52
CA CYS A 356 -23.49 -12.84 21.69
C CYS A 356 -23.34 -13.48 20.29
N GLY A 357 -22.28 -14.26 20.05
CA GLY A 357 -22.02 -14.95 18.78
C GLY A 357 -21.33 -14.11 17.71
N LEU A 358 -20.84 -12.91 18.04
CA LEU A 358 -20.15 -12.02 17.10
C LEU A 358 -18.65 -12.28 17.07
N ARG A 359 -18.03 -12.13 15.90
CA ARG A 359 -16.57 -12.11 15.75
C ARG A 359 -16.04 -10.73 16.08
N VAL A 360 -15.05 -10.65 16.97
CA VAL A 360 -14.53 -9.38 17.51
C VAL A 360 -13.03 -9.26 17.24
N THR A 361 -12.60 -8.10 16.73
CA THR A 361 -11.20 -7.68 16.67
C THR A 361 -10.96 -6.46 17.56
N SER A 362 -9.70 -6.13 17.84
CA SER A 362 -9.33 -4.99 18.68
C SER A 362 -8.23 -4.15 18.04
N ILE A 363 -8.33 -2.83 18.19
CA ILE A 363 -7.29 -1.86 17.82
C ILE A 363 -7.03 -0.96 19.02
N LYS A 364 -5.76 -0.84 19.41
CA LYS A 364 -5.32 0.10 20.44
C LYS A 364 -4.60 1.27 19.79
N ILE A 365 -5.05 2.47 20.10
CA ILE A 365 -4.41 3.71 19.70
C ILE A 365 -3.63 4.25 20.90
N ASP A 366 -2.35 4.45 20.71
CA ASP A 366 -1.40 5.00 21.66
C ASP A 366 -0.94 6.39 21.23
N PRO A 367 -1.27 7.44 22.00
CA PRO A 367 -0.91 8.80 21.62
C PRO A 367 0.58 9.12 21.81
N TYR A 368 1.38 8.25 22.44
CA TYR A 368 2.81 8.46 22.61
C TYR A 368 3.57 8.48 21.26
N LEU A 369 4.75 9.11 21.26
CA LEU A 369 5.55 9.34 20.05
C LEU A 369 6.39 8.15 19.58
N ASN A 370 6.75 7.22 20.45
CA ASN A 370 7.52 6.03 20.06
C ASN A 370 6.78 5.24 18.97
N THR A 371 7.53 4.69 18.00
CA THR A 371 6.95 3.87 16.92
C THR A 371 6.39 2.54 17.44
N ASP A 372 6.99 2.02 18.50
CA ASP A 372 6.63 0.80 19.21
C ASP A 372 7.02 0.89 20.70
N ALA A 373 6.66 -0.11 21.49
CA ALA A 373 6.98 -0.16 22.91
C ALA A 373 8.39 -0.76 23.19
N GLY A 374 9.07 -1.31 22.17
CA GLY A 374 10.26 -2.15 22.36
C GLY A 374 11.45 -1.45 23.01
N THR A 375 11.54 -0.13 22.83
CA THR A 375 12.61 0.72 23.39
C THR A 375 12.27 1.34 24.74
N MET A 376 11.05 1.14 25.25
CA MET A 376 10.62 1.72 26.52
C MET A 376 11.21 0.95 27.71
N SER A 377 11.48 1.69 28.78
CA SER A 377 11.90 1.10 30.05
C SER A 377 10.70 0.43 30.74
N PRO A 378 10.85 -0.82 31.25
CA PRO A 378 9.80 -1.46 32.03
C PRO A 378 9.35 -0.68 33.28
N PHE A 379 10.18 0.25 33.77
CA PHE A 379 9.85 1.10 34.91
C PHE A 379 8.92 2.28 34.56
N GLU A 380 8.85 2.69 33.30
CA GLU A 380 8.06 3.85 32.88
C GLU A 380 6.68 3.45 32.36
N HIS A 381 6.64 2.45 31.47
CA HIS A 381 5.43 2.07 30.74
C HIS A 381 4.93 0.65 31.09
N GLY A 382 5.60 -0.03 32.03
CA GLY A 382 5.33 -1.43 32.33
C GLY A 382 5.96 -2.38 31.32
N GLU A 383 5.54 -3.64 31.35
CA GLU A 383 6.07 -4.69 30.48
C GLU A 383 5.79 -4.44 28.99
N VAL A 384 6.76 -4.79 28.13
CA VAL A 384 6.56 -4.86 26.68
C VAL A 384 5.89 -6.19 26.33
N PHE A 385 4.71 -6.13 25.72
CA PHE A 385 4.01 -7.33 25.25
C PHE A 385 4.46 -7.68 23.82
N VAL A 386 4.68 -8.96 23.55
CA VAL A 386 5.16 -9.43 22.24
C VAL A 386 4.04 -10.17 21.53
N LEU A 387 3.89 -9.93 20.22
CA LEU A 387 2.93 -10.59 19.35
C LEU A 387 3.58 -11.67 18.47
N ASP A 388 2.76 -12.50 17.81
CA ASP A 388 3.25 -13.63 17.01
C ASP A 388 4.10 -13.18 15.82
N ASP A 389 3.79 -12.02 15.23
CA ASP A 389 4.52 -11.42 14.09
C ASP A 389 5.78 -10.64 14.50
N GLY A 390 6.12 -10.65 15.80
CA GLY A 390 7.26 -9.92 16.36
C GLY A 390 6.97 -8.45 16.68
N GLY A 391 5.71 -8.02 16.69
CA GLY A 391 5.34 -6.70 17.22
C GLY A 391 5.67 -6.57 18.70
N GLU A 392 6.42 -5.52 19.06
CA GLU A 392 6.62 -5.07 20.44
C GLU A 392 5.59 -3.98 20.76
N VAL A 393 4.61 -4.30 21.59
CA VAL A 393 3.41 -3.48 21.78
C VAL A 393 3.15 -3.19 23.26
N ASP A 394 2.26 -2.22 23.48
CA ASP A 394 1.77 -1.89 24.82
C ASP A 394 1.10 -3.11 25.49
N LEU A 395 1.23 -3.15 26.82
CA LEU A 395 0.71 -4.20 27.70
C LEU A 395 -0.80 -4.40 27.57
N ASP A 396 -1.54 -3.35 27.24
CA ASP A 396 -2.99 -3.42 27.03
C ASP A 396 -3.38 -4.37 25.89
N LEU A 397 -2.52 -4.59 24.88
CA LEU A 397 -2.76 -5.61 23.85
C LEU A 397 -2.83 -7.02 24.42
N GLY A 398 -2.03 -7.29 25.46
CA GLY A 398 -2.09 -8.55 26.18
C GLY A 398 -3.42 -8.77 26.90
N ASN A 399 -4.13 -7.71 27.32
CA ASN A 399 -5.46 -7.84 27.90
C ASN A 399 -6.48 -8.28 26.84
N TYR A 400 -6.43 -7.71 25.63
CA TYR A 400 -7.31 -8.08 24.52
C TYR A 400 -7.11 -9.54 24.11
N GLU A 401 -5.87 -9.97 23.88
CA GLU A 401 -5.58 -11.35 23.52
C GLU A 401 -6.06 -12.35 24.59
N ARG A 402 -5.87 -12.01 25.89
CA ARG A 402 -6.28 -12.88 27.01
C ARG A 402 -7.79 -12.98 27.16
N PHE A 403 -8.50 -11.86 27.07
CA PHE A 403 -9.94 -11.81 27.31
C PHE A 403 -10.73 -12.34 26.10
N LEU A 404 -10.30 -11.96 24.89
CA LEU A 404 -11.02 -12.28 23.67
C LEU A 404 -10.61 -13.62 23.07
N ASP A 405 -9.51 -14.23 23.54
CA ASP A 405 -8.91 -15.43 22.94
C ASP A 405 -8.72 -15.24 21.42
N VAL A 406 -7.95 -14.21 21.09
CA VAL A 406 -7.55 -13.84 19.73
C VAL A 406 -6.03 -13.68 19.67
N THR A 407 -5.51 -13.62 18.45
CA THR A 407 -4.09 -13.33 18.15
C THR A 407 -4.02 -12.05 17.35
N LEU A 408 -3.50 -10.99 17.96
CA LEU A 408 -3.37 -9.68 17.32
C LEU A 408 -2.04 -9.59 16.56
N THR A 409 -1.97 -8.63 15.64
CA THR A 409 -0.76 -8.29 14.88
C THR A 409 -0.20 -6.94 15.32
N LYS A 410 1.04 -6.63 14.97
CA LYS A 410 1.67 -5.34 15.27
C LYS A 410 0.92 -4.13 14.70
N ASP A 411 0.08 -4.36 13.68
CA ASP A 411 -0.70 -3.32 13.04
C ASP A 411 -1.98 -2.98 13.83
N ASN A 412 -2.42 -3.87 14.74
CA ASN A 412 -3.48 -3.59 15.71
C ASN A 412 -3.07 -2.58 16.79
N ASN A 413 -1.78 -2.27 16.90
CA ASN A 413 -1.26 -1.19 17.72
C ASN A 413 -0.91 0.02 16.85
N ILE A 414 -1.63 1.12 17.03
CA ILE A 414 -1.40 2.37 16.30
C ILE A 414 -0.72 3.35 17.26
N THR A 415 0.45 3.85 16.92
CA THR A 415 1.14 4.90 17.70
C THR A 415 1.28 6.17 16.88
N THR A 416 1.47 7.32 17.54
CA THR A 416 1.75 8.58 16.84
C THR A 416 3.01 8.46 15.98
N GLY A 417 4.08 7.86 16.50
CA GLY A 417 5.32 7.63 15.76
C GLY A 417 5.13 6.83 14.48
N LYS A 418 4.35 5.74 14.56
CA LYS A 418 4.07 4.84 13.42
C LYS A 418 3.32 5.56 12.30
N ILE A 419 2.28 6.34 12.64
CA ILE A 419 1.52 7.11 11.67
C ILE A 419 2.37 8.22 11.04
N TYR A 420 3.11 8.97 11.87
CA TYR A 420 3.93 10.08 11.39
C TYR A 420 5.05 9.57 10.48
N GLN A 421 5.71 8.47 10.86
CA GLN A 421 6.72 7.81 10.03
C GLN A 421 6.13 7.43 8.66
N SER A 422 4.97 6.76 8.63
CA SER A 422 4.33 6.36 7.38
C SER A 422 4.01 7.55 6.47
N VAL A 423 3.49 8.64 7.04
CA VAL A 423 3.14 9.85 6.27
C VAL A 423 4.39 10.58 5.77
N LEU A 424 5.44 10.68 6.60
CA LEU A 424 6.71 11.29 6.18
C LEU A 424 7.40 10.47 5.09
N GLU A 425 7.36 9.14 5.16
CA GLU A 425 7.90 8.27 4.10
C GLU A 425 7.13 8.43 2.77
N LYS A 426 5.80 8.48 2.83
CA LYS A 426 4.94 8.76 1.67
C LYS A 426 5.21 10.14 1.06
N GLU A 427 5.47 11.15 1.88
CA GLU A 427 5.86 12.48 1.44
C GLU A 427 7.17 12.46 0.66
N ARG A 428 8.22 11.83 1.21
CA ARG A 428 9.53 11.73 0.56
C ARG A 428 9.49 10.92 -0.74
N LYS A 429 8.59 9.94 -0.82
CA LYS A 429 8.36 9.15 -2.04
C LYS A 429 7.60 9.92 -3.13
N GLY A 430 6.94 11.03 -2.77
CA GLY A 430 6.15 11.86 -3.68
C GLY A 430 4.69 11.42 -3.83
N ASP A 431 4.16 10.60 -2.93
CA ASP A 431 2.79 10.07 -3.00
C ASP A 431 1.72 11.18 -2.87
N TYR A 432 2.08 12.31 -2.25
CA TYR A 432 1.22 13.51 -2.14
C TYR A 432 1.39 14.50 -3.31
N LEU A 433 2.08 14.12 -4.39
CA LEU A 433 2.24 14.92 -5.62
C LEU A 433 2.86 16.31 -5.38
N GLY A 434 3.77 16.41 -4.41
CA GLY A 434 4.45 17.66 -4.05
C GLY A 434 3.57 18.69 -3.31
N LYS A 435 2.35 18.32 -2.90
CA LYS A 435 1.52 19.16 -2.05
C LYS A 435 2.06 19.18 -0.62
N THR A 436 1.82 20.28 0.09
CA THR A 436 2.14 20.39 1.51
C THR A 436 1.31 19.41 2.33
N VAL A 437 1.99 18.55 3.09
CA VAL A 437 1.37 17.62 4.04
C VAL A 437 1.08 18.36 5.36
N GLN A 438 -0.07 18.07 5.95
CA GLN A 438 -0.58 18.69 7.18
C GLN A 438 -1.28 17.64 8.04
N VAL A 439 -1.49 17.93 9.33
CA VAL A 439 -2.23 17.03 10.25
C VAL A 439 -3.62 16.72 9.71
N VAL A 440 -4.37 17.74 9.28
CA VAL A 440 -5.64 17.58 8.58
C VAL A 440 -5.45 17.98 7.11
N PRO A 441 -5.82 17.13 6.14
CA PRO A 441 -6.42 15.81 6.30
C PRO A 441 -5.41 14.66 6.37
N HIS A 442 -4.13 14.87 6.07
CA HIS A 442 -3.21 13.76 5.73
C HIS A 442 -2.91 12.79 6.89
N ILE A 443 -2.70 13.27 8.11
CA ILE A 443 -2.51 12.41 9.29
C ILE A 443 -3.85 11.76 9.66
N THR A 444 -4.95 12.52 9.64
CA THR A 444 -6.27 12.00 9.98
C THR A 444 -6.77 10.95 8.98
N ASP A 445 -6.47 11.11 7.70
CA ASP A 445 -6.76 10.14 6.64
C ASP A 445 -5.90 8.89 6.83
N ALA A 446 -4.60 9.05 7.11
CA ALA A 446 -3.73 7.91 7.39
C ALA A 446 -4.22 7.08 8.59
N ILE A 447 -4.73 7.72 9.65
CA ILE A 447 -5.30 7.01 10.81
C ILE A 447 -6.57 6.24 10.42
N LYS A 448 -7.51 6.87 9.68
CA LYS A 448 -8.75 6.22 9.23
C LYS A 448 -8.45 5.03 8.33
N ASP A 449 -7.61 5.22 7.32
CA ASP A 449 -7.20 4.18 6.38
C ASP A 449 -6.56 2.99 7.12
N TRP A 450 -5.77 3.27 8.16
CA TRP A 450 -5.17 2.25 9.02
C TRP A 450 -6.23 1.47 9.80
N ILE A 451 -7.16 2.17 10.47
CA ILE A 451 -8.24 1.52 11.23
C ILE A 451 -9.09 0.64 10.32
N GLU A 452 -9.51 1.17 9.17
CA GLU A 452 -10.33 0.43 8.22
C GLU A 452 -9.59 -0.80 7.69
N SER A 453 -8.33 -0.67 7.26
CA SER A 453 -7.55 -1.81 6.75
C SER A 453 -7.27 -2.89 7.79
N VAL A 454 -6.89 -2.50 9.02
CA VAL A 454 -6.56 -3.45 10.08
C VAL A 454 -7.79 -4.16 10.63
N SER A 455 -8.94 -3.49 10.67
CA SER A 455 -10.19 -4.11 11.13
C SER A 455 -10.61 -5.31 10.26
N LEU A 456 -10.18 -5.36 9.00
CA LEU A 456 -10.47 -6.44 8.05
C LEU A 456 -9.56 -7.66 8.24
N ILE A 457 -8.47 -7.55 9.00
CA ILE A 457 -7.52 -8.63 9.23
C ILE A 457 -8.16 -9.65 10.20
N PRO A 458 -8.27 -10.94 9.83
CA PRO A 458 -8.77 -11.97 10.74
C PRO A 458 -7.79 -12.21 11.88
N VAL A 459 -8.29 -12.21 13.13
CA VAL A 459 -7.49 -12.36 14.36
C VAL A 459 -7.88 -13.60 15.19
N ASP A 460 -8.94 -14.30 14.80
CA ASP A 460 -9.50 -15.47 15.51
C ASP A 460 -9.15 -16.80 14.82
N GLY A 461 -8.29 -16.78 13.80
CA GLY A 461 -7.89 -17.97 13.03
C GLY A 461 -8.93 -18.44 12.02
N MET A 462 -10.07 -17.75 11.91
CA MET A 462 -11.14 -18.07 10.96
C MET A 462 -11.01 -17.24 9.68
N GLU A 463 -11.43 -17.79 8.54
CA GLU A 463 -11.48 -17.03 7.29
C GLU A 463 -12.54 -15.92 7.33
N GLY A 464 -12.29 -14.82 6.61
CA GLY A 464 -13.16 -13.65 6.57
C GLY A 464 -12.95 -12.69 7.75
N GLN A 465 -13.52 -11.50 7.63
CA GLN A 465 -13.37 -10.42 8.60
C GLN A 465 -14.21 -10.63 9.87
N ALA A 466 -13.88 -9.86 10.92
CA ALA A 466 -14.70 -9.73 12.12
C ALA A 466 -16.01 -8.96 11.84
N ASP A 467 -16.97 -9.07 12.75
CA ASP A 467 -18.23 -8.32 12.72
C ASP A 467 -18.09 -6.96 13.42
N VAL A 468 -17.30 -6.92 14.51
CA VAL A 468 -17.10 -5.73 15.33
C VAL A 468 -15.61 -5.51 15.62
N CYS A 469 -15.15 -4.29 15.42
CA CYS A 469 -13.84 -3.80 15.85
C CYS A 469 -13.99 -2.92 17.09
N VAL A 470 -13.43 -3.36 18.23
CA VAL A 470 -13.33 -2.54 19.44
C VAL A 470 -12.06 -1.70 19.33
N ILE A 471 -12.21 -0.37 19.35
CA ILE A 471 -11.10 0.58 19.28
C ILE A 471 -10.93 1.19 20.66
N GLU A 472 -9.75 1.09 21.25
CA GLU A 472 -9.40 1.85 22.45
C GLU A 472 -8.52 3.03 22.08
N LEU A 473 -8.94 4.24 22.44
CA LEU A 473 -8.09 5.41 22.45
C LEU A 473 -7.40 5.55 23.82
N GLY A 474 -6.09 5.34 23.82
CA GLY A 474 -5.18 5.58 24.94
C GLY A 474 -5.15 7.05 25.37
N GLY A 475 -4.47 7.33 26.50
CA GLY A 475 -4.40 8.68 27.06
C GLY A 475 -5.74 9.18 27.64
N THR A 476 -5.86 10.51 27.75
CA THR A 476 -7.10 11.18 28.15
C THR A 476 -7.59 12.16 27.06
N VAL A 477 -8.86 12.53 27.15
CA VAL A 477 -9.45 13.56 26.28
C VAL A 477 -9.03 14.93 26.81
N GLY A 478 -8.50 15.77 25.92
CA GLY A 478 -7.98 17.10 26.24
C GLY A 478 -6.46 17.22 26.10
N ASP A 479 -5.76 16.10 26.01
CA ASP A 479 -4.31 16.06 25.77
C ASP A 479 -3.99 16.43 24.32
N ILE A 480 -2.87 17.15 24.14
CA ILE A 480 -2.37 17.58 22.81
C ILE A 480 -2.10 16.36 21.92
N GLU A 481 -1.57 15.28 22.51
CA GLU A 481 -1.19 14.05 21.83
C GLU A 481 -2.40 13.32 21.22
N SER A 482 -3.56 13.40 21.89
CA SER A 482 -4.81 12.75 21.47
C SER A 482 -5.56 13.52 20.39
N MET A 483 -5.24 14.80 20.15
CA MET A 483 -6.00 15.67 19.24
C MET A 483 -6.11 15.13 17.80
N PRO A 484 -5.02 14.66 17.15
CA PRO A 484 -5.11 14.12 15.80
C PRO A 484 -6.00 12.88 15.71
N PHE A 485 -5.96 12.02 16.73
CA PHE A 485 -6.76 10.80 16.77
C PHE A 485 -8.25 11.09 17.00
N ILE A 486 -8.58 12.02 17.90
CA ILE A 486 -9.97 12.41 18.14
C ILE A 486 -10.58 13.00 16.85
N GLU A 487 -9.83 13.85 16.13
CA GLU A 487 -10.29 14.40 14.85
C GLU A 487 -10.44 13.31 13.77
N ALA A 488 -9.51 12.35 13.69
CA ALA A 488 -9.61 11.22 12.78
C ALA A 488 -10.84 10.34 13.08
N LEU A 489 -11.07 10.01 14.35
CA LEU A 489 -12.20 9.20 14.81
C LEU A 489 -13.54 9.92 14.63
N ARG A 490 -13.55 11.25 14.80
CA ARG A 490 -14.70 12.09 14.47
C ARG A 490 -15.04 11.96 12.98
N GLN A 491 -14.06 12.12 12.10
CA GLN A 491 -14.27 11.95 10.67
C GLN A 491 -14.68 10.51 10.29
N LEU A 492 -14.11 9.50 10.95
CA LEU A 492 -14.47 8.09 10.78
C LEU A 492 -15.96 7.86 11.09
N SER A 493 -16.47 8.43 12.20
CA SER A 493 -17.88 8.29 12.57
C SER A 493 -18.84 8.79 11.49
N PHE A 494 -18.45 9.80 10.71
CA PHE A 494 -19.22 10.30 9.58
C PHE A 494 -19.05 9.46 8.31
N SER A 495 -17.87 8.89 8.05
CA SER A 495 -17.62 8.08 6.86
C SER A 495 -18.34 6.73 6.90
N VAL A 496 -18.34 6.07 8.08
CA VAL A 496 -18.97 4.76 8.26
C VAL A 496 -20.48 4.85 8.53
N GLY A 497 -20.95 5.98 9.05
CA GLY A 497 -22.36 6.21 9.35
C GLY A 497 -22.77 5.83 10.79
N PRO A 498 -23.90 6.38 11.26
CA PRO A 498 -24.30 6.31 12.68
C PRO A 498 -24.66 4.90 13.16
N GLU A 499 -25.13 4.02 12.27
CA GLU A 499 -25.46 2.62 12.60
C GLU A 499 -24.23 1.70 12.62
N ASN A 500 -23.06 2.22 12.25
CA ASN A 500 -21.79 1.47 12.19
C ASN A 500 -20.79 1.94 13.25
N PHE A 501 -21.15 2.92 14.09
CA PHE A 501 -20.25 3.52 15.06
C PHE A 501 -20.92 3.71 16.43
N CYS A 502 -20.30 3.18 17.48
CA CYS A 502 -20.71 3.33 18.87
C CYS A 502 -19.56 3.90 19.70
N LEU A 503 -19.84 4.89 20.54
CA LEU A 503 -18.85 5.57 21.38
C LEU A 503 -19.19 5.39 22.86
N ILE A 504 -18.24 4.81 23.60
CA ILE A 504 -18.31 4.58 25.03
C ILE A 504 -17.22 5.42 25.70
N HIS A 505 -17.61 6.36 26.55
CA HIS A 505 -16.66 7.23 27.23
C HIS A 505 -16.47 6.79 28.68
N VAL A 506 -15.24 6.39 29.04
CA VAL A 506 -14.86 5.91 30.37
C VAL A 506 -14.47 7.10 31.24
N SER A 507 -15.15 7.29 32.36
CA SER A 507 -14.93 8.44 33.24
C SER A 507 -14.99 8.07 34.72
N LEU A 508 -14.26 8.82 35.56
CA LEU A 508 -14.22 8.61 37.00
C LEU A 508 -15.37 9.36 37.71
N ILE A 509 -16.05 8.67 38.62
CA ILE A 509 -16.98 9.23 39.60
C ILE A 509 -16.32 9.12 40.97
N PRO A 510 -15.58 10.17 41.41
CA PRO A 510 -14.94 10.13 42.71
C PRO A 510 -15.98 10.21 43.84
N VAL A 511 -15.71 9.44 44.90
CA VAL A 511 -16.47 9.47 46.16
C VAL A 511 -15.59 10.17 47.19
N LEU A 512 -16.04 11.32 47.70
CA LEU A 512 -15.28 12.05 48.71
C LEU A 512 -15.51 11.41 50.08
N GLY A 513 -14.47 10.76 50.63
CA GLY A 513 -14.59 9.91 51.83
C GLY A 513 -15.20 10.59 53.06
N VAL A 514 -15.05 11.91 53.22
CA VAL A 514 -15.61 12.65 54.36
C VAL A 514 -17.14 12.80 54.26
N VAL A 515 -17.70 12.82 53.05
CA VAL A 515 -19.12 13.12 52.79
C VAL A 515 -19.86 11.90 52.23
N GLY A 516 -19.15 10.92 51.68
CA GLY A 516 -19.73 9.74 51.01
C GLY A 516 -20.48 10.07 49.71
N GLU A 517 -20.42 11.32 49.25
CA GLU A 517 -21.17 11.80 48.09
C GLU A 517 -20.43 11.47 46.78
N GLN A 518 -21.16 10.87 45.83
CA GLN A 518 -20.68 10.62 44.47
C GLN A 518 -20.66 11.91 43.65
N LYS A 519 -19.47 12.38 43.27
CA LYS A 519 -19.31 13.64 42.53
C LYS A 519 -19.28 13.41 41.02
N THR A 520 -20.23 13.99 40.32
CA THR A 520 -20.39 13.83 38.86
C THR A 520 -19.70 14.90 38.03
N LYS A 521 -19.22 15.98 38.66
CA LYS A 521 -18.63 17.15 37.96
C LYS A 521 -17.45 16.81 37.04
N PRO A 522 -16.47 15.97 37.44
CA PRO A 522 -15.37 15.60 36.55
C PRO A 522 -15.86 14.97 35.24
N THR A 523 -16.84 14.06 35.32
CA THR A 523 -17.45 13.45 34.15
C THR A 523 -18.19 14.47 33.26
N GLN A 524 -18.90 15.44 33.86
CA GLN A 524 -19.57 16.51 33.10
C GLN A 524 -18.58 17.35 32.28
N HIS A 525 -17.42 17.69 32.87
CA HIS A 525 -16.38 18.46 32.19
C HIS A 525 -15.72 17.65 31.07
N SER A 526 -15.43 16.37 31.33
CA SER A 526 -14.82 15.50 30.32
C SER A 526 -15.73 15.27 29.11
N VAL A 527 -17.04 15.05 29.34
CA VAL A 527 -18.03 14.95 28.24
C VAL A 527 -18.19 16.28 27.50
N ARG A 528 -18.08 17.42 28.18
CA ARG A 528 -18.09 18.73 27.51
C ARG A 528 -16.90 18.88 26.57
N GLU A 529 -15.71 18.47 27.01
CA GLU A 529 -14.50 18.52 26.20
C GLU A 529 -14.60 17.60 24.97
N LEU A 530 -15.01 16.35 25.19
CA LEU A 530 -15.23 15.39 24.11
C LEU A 530 -16.20 15.91 23.04
N ARG A 531 -17.31 16.54 23.47
CA ARG A 531 -18.28 17.17 22.57
C ARG A 531 -17.74 18.40 21.85
N ALA A 532 -16.90 19.20 22.51
CA ALA A 532 -16.25 20.34 21.88
C ALA A 532 -15.34 19.90 20.72
N LEU A 533 -14.73 18.72 20.84
CA LEU A 533 -13.95 18.07 19.80
C LEU A 533 -14.82 17.32 18.76
N GLY A 534 -16.15 17.42 18.85
CA GLY A 534 -17.08 16.90 17.85
C GLY A 534 -17.50 15.44 18.03
N LEU A 535 -17.13 14.78 19.14
CA LEU A 535 -17.59 13.43 19.47
C LEU A 535 -18.65 13.46 20.57
N THR A 536 -19.78 12.77 20.37
CA THR A 536 -20.84 12.67 21.37
C THR A 536 -20.94 11.22 21.88
N PRO A 537 -20.77 10.98 23.19
CA PRO A 537 -20.80 9.62 23.72
C PRO A 537 -22.22 9.04 23.65
N HIS A 538 -22.31 7.78 23.22
CA HIS A 538 -23.55 6.99 23.25
C HIS A 538 -23.75 6.33 24.62
N PHE A 539 -22.64 6.02 25.29
CA PHE A 539 -22.59 5.41 26.61
C PHE A 539 -21.57 6.13 27.50
N LEU A 540 -21.84 6.13 28.80
CA LEU A 540 -20.88 6.50 29.83
C LEU A 540 -20.52 5.29 30.65
N ALA A 541 -19.25 4.92 30.64
CA ALA A 541 -18.69 3.89 31.51
C ALA A 541 -18.12 4.58 32.75
N CYS A 542 -18.93 4.65 33.80
CA CYS A 542 -18.61 5.40 35.01
C CYS A 542 -17.90 4.49 36.02
N ARG A 543 -16.59 4.70 36.20
CA ARG A 543 -15.77 4.03 37.21
C ARG A 543 -15.98 4.66 38.58
N SER A 544 -16.25 3.85 39.60
CA SER A 544 -16.42 4.31 40.99
C SER A 544 -16.00 3.27 42.01
N ALA A 545 -15.74 3.67 43.26
CA ALA A 545 -15.47 2.70 44.33
C ALA A 545 -16.72 1.92 44.75
N GLN A 546 -17.88 2.57 44.73
CA GLN A 546 -19.17 1.99 45.11
C GLN A 546 -20.17 2.05 43.95
N PRO A 547 -21.20 1.18 43.94
CA PRO A 547 -22.28 1.25 42.95
C PRO A 547 -22.91 2.64 42.86
N LEU A 548 -23.16 3.10 41.63
CA LEU A 548 -23.78 4.40 41.41
C LEU A 548 -25.21 4.48 41.94
N LEU A 549 -25.52 5.58 42.62
CA LEU A 549 -26.88 5.89 43.05
C LEU A 549 -27.74 6.29 41.83
N GLU A 550 -29.04 5.99 41.87
CA GLU A 550 -29.96 6.39 40.80
C GLU A 550 -30.05 7.91 40.63
N SER A 551 -29.90 8.68 41.71
CA SER A 551 -29.80 10.15 41.64
C SER A 551 -28.53 10.61 40.91
N THR A 552 -27.41 9.91 41.08
CA THR A 552 -26.15 10.17 40.37
C THR A 552 -26.32 9.88 38.87
N LYS A 553 -26.94 8.74 38.52
CA LYS A 553 -27.25 8.39 37.12
C LYS A 553 -28.19 9.40 36.47
N ALA A 554 -29.27 9.78 37.15
CA ALA A 554 -30.22 10.78 36.65
C ALA A 554 -29.53 12.13 36.39
N LYS A 555 -28.66 12.56 37.31
CA LYS A 555 -27.85 13.78 37.14
C LYS A 555 -26.92 13.66 35.93
N LEU A 556 -26.17 12.57 35.81
CA LEU A 556 -25.29 12.35 34.65
C LEU A 556 -26.07 12.33 33.33
N SER A 557 -27.24 11.69 33.30
CA SER A 557 -28.10 11.63 32.12
C SER A 557 -28.49 13.02 31.65
N GLN A 558 -28.95 13.87 32.59
CA GLN A 558 -29.37 15.24 32.28
C GLN A 558 -28.20 16.13 31.83
N PHE A 559 -27.04 16.05 32.47
CA PHE A 559 -25.91 16.95 32.15
C PHE A 559 -25.08 16.50 30.93
N CYS A 560 -24.99 15.19 30.72
CA CYS A 560 -24.16 14.62 29.65
C CYS A 560 -24.95 14.30 28.37
N HIS A 561 -26.30 14.39 28.42
CA HIS A 561 -27.21 14.07 27.32
C HIS A 561 -27.11 12.60 26.86
N VAL A 562 -26.95 11.69 27.83
CA VAL A 562 -26.91 10.24 27.59
C VAL A 562 -28.09 9.61 28.33
N SER A 563 -28.80 8.66 27.71
CA SER A 563 -29.91 7.96 28.37
C SER A 563 -29.44 7.29 29.67
N ALA A 564 -30.25 7.32 30.73
CA ALA A 564 -29.91 6.69 32.00
C ALA A 564 -29.60 5.18 31.85
N ALA A 565 -30.24 4.51 30.89
CA ALA A 565 -29.97 3.10 30.57
C ALA A 565 -28.59 2.85 29.95
N ASN A 566 -27.95 3.90 29.39
CA ASN A 566 -26.63 3.84 28.78
C ASN A 566 -25.52 4.34 29.72
N ILE A 567 -25.85 4.61 30.99
CA ILE A 567 -24.88 4.96 32.03
C ILE A 567 -24.50 3.68 32.78
N LEU A 568 -23.36 3.11 32.40
CA LEU A 568 -22.84 1.86 32.90
C LEU A 568 -22.11 2.10 34.22
N ASN A 569 -22.57 1.46 35.28
CA ASN A 569 -21.95 1.49 36.60
C ASN A 569 -20.83 0.44 36.65
N ILE A 570 -19.58 0.87 36.56
CA ILE A 570 -18.40 0.00 36.66
C ILE A 570 -17.73 0.27 38.01
N HIS A 571 -18.21 -0.36 39.07
CA HIS A 571 -17.63 -0.18 40.40
C HIS A 571 -16.41 -1.09 40.62
N ASP A 572 -15.67 -0.87 41.71
CA ASP A 572 -14.60 -1.77 42.13
C ASP A 572 -15.17 -3.17 42.42
N VAL A 573 -14.62 -4.16 41.71
CA VAL A 573 -15.02 -5.57 41.78
C VAL A 573 -13.88 -6.39 42.39
N PRO A 574 -14.16 -7.53 43.05
CA PRO A 574 -13.14 -8.32 43.72
C PRO A 574 -12.10 -8.90 42.74
N ASN A 575 -12.51 -9.22 41.52
CA ASN A 575 -11.62 -9.63 40.45
C ASN A 575 -12.11 -9.10 39.08
N ILE A 576 -11.19 -8.96 38.13
CA ILE A 576 -11.46 -8.32 36.83
C ILE A 576 -12.44 -9.09 35.95
N TRP A 577 -12.66 -10.39 36.18
CA TRP A 577 -13.60 -11.19 35.39
C TRP A 577 -15.07 -10.90 35.74
N HIS A 578 -15.34 -10.15 36.82
CA HIS A 578 -16.67 -9.64 37.10
C HIS A 578 -17.09 -8.50 36.18
N VAL A 579 -16.15 -7.80 35.52
CA VAL A 579 -16.50 -6.64 34.69
C VAL A 579 -17.40 -7.03 33.50
N PRO A 580 -17.11 -8.09 32.72
CA PRO A 580 -18.05 -8.59 31.70
C PRO A 580 -19.43 -8.96 32.25
N LEU A 581 -19.49 -9.60 33.44
CA LEU A 581 -20.75 -10.00 34.07
C LEU A 581 -21.58 -8.78 34.49
N LEU A 582 -20.93 -7.75 35.01
CA LEU A 582 -21.53 -6.49 35.38
C LEU A 582 -22.07 -5.72 34.15
N LEU A 583 -21.41 -5.82 33.00
CA LEU A 583 -21.92 -5.28 31.73
C LEU A 583 -23.13 -6.08 31.22
N ARG A 584 -23.11 -7.41 31.30
CA ARG A 584 -24.25 -8.29 30.97
C ARG A 584 -25.46 -7.93 31.83
N ASN A 585 -25.29 -7.86 33.15
CA ASN A 585 -26.38 -7.62 34.11
C ASN A 585 -27.02 -6.24 33.95
N GLN A 586 -26.30 -5.27 33.38
CA GLN A 586 -26.82 -3.94 33.05
C GLN A 586 -27.41 -3.84 31.63
N ASN A 587 -27.55 -4.97 30.92
CA ASN A 587 -28.03 -5.04 29.53
C ASN A 587 -27.21 -4.17 28.55
N ALA A 588 -25.92 -3.94 28.84
CA ALA A 588 -25.05 -3.10 28.01
C ALA A 588 -24.95 -3.65 26.58
N HIS A 589 -24.83 -4.97 26.45
CA HIS A 589 -24.80 -5.69 25.18
C HIS A 589 -26.02 -5.39 24.31
N HIS A 590 -27.23 -5.49 24.86
CA HIS A 590 -28.46 -5.23 24.12
C HIS A 590 -28.50 -3.78 23.59
N SER A 591 -28.12 -2.81 24.43
CA SER A 591 -28.06 -1.41 24.04
C SER A 591 -27.00 -1.14 22.96
N ILE A 592 -25.82 -1.76 23.06
CA ILE A 592 -24.76 -1.65 22.04
C ILE A 592 -25.21 -2.28 20.71
N LEU A 593 -25.79 -3.48 20.76
CA LEU A 593 -26.32 -4.17 19.58
C LEU A 593 -27.41 -3.35 18.90
N LYS A 594 -28.28 -2.69 19.67
CA LYS A 594 -29.31 -1.79 19.14
C LYS A 594 -28.68 -0.56 18.47
N GLN A 595 -27.65 0.03 19.07
CA GLN A 595 -26.94 1.18 18.49
C GLN A 595 -26.24 0.82 17.16
N LEU A 596 -25.73 -0.41 17.03
CA LEU A 596 -25.01 -0.90 15.86
C LEU A 596 -25.89 -1.64 14.83
N ASN A 597 -27.21 -1.68 15.06
CA ASN A 597 -28.18 -2.41 14.23
C ASN A 597 -27.83 -3.90 14.04
N LEU A 598 -27.40 -4.57 15.12
CA LEU A 598 -26.96 -5.98 15.16
C LEU A 598 -27.95 -6.92 15.87
N THR A 599 -29.09 -6.42 16.34
CA THR A 599 -30.04 -7.20 17.16
C THR A 599 -30.64 -8.41 16.42
N SER A 600 -30.70 -8.39 15.08
CA SER A 600 -31.21 -9.50 14.27
C SER A 600 -30.21 -10.64 14.07
N VAL A 601 -28.91 -10.36 14.26
CA VAL A 601 -27.81 -11.32 14.01
C VAL A 601 -27.29 -11.90 15.32
N ALA A 602 -27.25 -11.09 16.37
CA ALA A 602 -26.70 -11.48 17.67
C ALA A 602 -27.65 -12.39 18.47
N THR A 603 -27.07 -13.30 19.24
CA THR A 603 -27.78 -14.16 20.19
C THR A 603 -27.74 -13.59 21.61
N ALA A 604 -28.47 -14.22 22.54
CA ALA A 604 -28.30 -13.93 23.96
C ALA A 604 -26.85 -14.24 24.40
N PRO A 605 -26.24 -13.43 25.29
CA PRO A 605 -24.86 -13.63 25.70
C PRO A 605 -24.71 -14.88 26.57
N ASP A 606 -23.94 -15.87 26.10
CA ASP A 606 -23.52 -17.01 26.91
C ASP A 606 -22.21 -16.71 27.63
N LEU A 607 -22.29 -16.57 28.96
CA LEU A 607 -21.15 -16.30 29.84
C LEU A 607 -21.08 -17.30 31.00
N ASP A 608 -21.64 -18.49 30.87
CA ASP A 608 -21.73 -19.45 31.97
C ASP A 608 -20.34 -19.94 32.42
N SER A 609 -19.46 -20.25 31.48
CA SER A 609 -18.07 -20.63 31.76
C SER A 609 -17.30 -19.50 32.45
N TRP A 610 -17.49 -18.26 31.98
CA TRP A 610 -16.87 -17.06 32.53
C TRP A 610 -17.38 -16.75 33.95
N THR A 611 -18.69 -16.92 34.17
CA THR A 611 -19.32 -16.74 35.49
C THR A 611 -18.74 -17.73 36.49
N ARG A 612 -18.68 -19.03 36.13
CA ARG A 612 -18.05 -20.06 36.97
C ARG A 612 -16.60 -19.73 37.32
N MET A 613 -15.81 -19.25 36.37
CA MET A 613 -14.41 -18.86 36.60
C MET A 613 -14.31 -17.70 37.60
N ALA A 614 -15.09 -16.63 37.41
CA ALA A 614 -15.08 -15.45 38.27
C ALA A 614 -15.50 -15.79 39.71
N GLU A 615 -16.56 -16.59 39.87
CA GLU A 615 -17.07 -17.04 41.18
C GLU A 615 -16.14 -18.05 41.86
N THR A 616 -15.52 -18.95 41.09
CA THR A 616 -14.57 -19.93 41.64
C THR A 616 -13.42 -19.18 42.30
N PHE A 617 -12.84 -18.20 41.61
CA PHE A 617 -11.70 -17.44 42.14
C PHE A 617 -12.00 -16.71 43.46
N ASP A 618 -13.19 -16.14 43.61
CA ASP A 618 -13.60 -15.46 44.84
C ASP A 618 -13.70 -16.40 46.04
N ASN A 619 -14.02 -17.67 45.80
CA ASN A 619 -14.21 -18.69 46.84
C ASN A 619 -12.93 -19.48 47.16
N LEU A 620 -11.80 -19.21 46.50
CA LEU A 620 -10.53 -19.90 46.76
C LEU A 620 -9.90 -19.44 48.08
N THR A 621 -9.65 -20.41 48.97
CA THR A 621 -9.02 -20.18 50.29
C THR A 621 -7.58 -20.66 50.37
N ASN A 622 -7.26 -21.77 49.68
CA ASN A 622 -5.92 -22.31 49.62
C ASN A 622 -5.02 -21.44 48.77
N HIS A 623 -3.78 -21.23 49.22
CA HIS A 623 -2.79 -20.42 48.51
C HIS A 623 -1.52 -21.22 48.25
N VAL A 624 -0.74 -20.74 47.30
CA VAL A 624 0.62 -21.21 47.01
C VAL A 624 1.59 -20.04 47.12
N LYS A 625 2.65 -20.20 47.91
CA LYS A 625 3.67 -19.17 48.12
C LYS A 625 4.71 -19.22 47.00
N ILE A 626 4.77 -18.15 46.21
CA ILE A 626 5.64 -18.01 45.05
C ILE A 626 6.63 -16.89 45.32
N ALA A 627 7.93 -17.20 45.34
CA ALA A 627 8.97 -16.18 45.35
C ALA A 627 9.25 -15.73 43.91
N MET A 628 9.00 -14.45 43.63
CA MET A 628 9.33 -13.84 42.34
C MET A 628 10.59 -12.99 42.49
N VAL A 629 11.71 -13.51 41.96
CA VAL A 629 13.04 -12.87 42.09
C VAL A 629 13.33 -12.07 40.83
N GLY A 630 13.21 -10.74 40.91
CA GLY A 630 13.22 -9.87 39.72
C GLY A 630 14.07 -8.60 39.87
N LYS A 631 14.33 -7.96 38.73
CA LYS A 631 15.03 -6.66 38.67
C LYS A 631 14.10 -5.44 38.81
N TYR A 632 12.84 -5.56 38.40
CA TYR A 632 11.89 -4.46 38.24
C TYR A 632 10.72 -4.56 39.24
N ILE A 633 10.99 -4.40 40.55
CA ILE A 633 9.97 -4.61 41.60
C ILE A 633 9.26 -3.33 42.02
N GLY A 634 9.84 -2.17 41.73
CA GLY A 634 9.25 -0.87 42.06
C GLY A 634 7.92 -0.60 41.35
N LEU A 635 7.67 -1.23 40.20
CA LEU A 635 6.43 -1.16 39.46
C LEU A 635 5.92 -2.59 39.20
N THR A 636 4.82 -2.97 39.82
CA THR A 636 4.23 -4.30 39.64
C THR A 636 3.82 -4.60 38.19
N ASP A 637 3.57 -3.56 37.40
CA ASP A 637 3.20 -3.69 35.98
C ASP A 637 4.36 -4.15 35.08
N SER A 638 5.61 -4.08 35.57
CA SER A 638 6.78 -4.57 34.82
C SER A 638 6.79 -6.09 34.60
N TYR A 639 5.96 -6.84 35.33
CA TYR A 639 5.80 -8.30 35.18
C TYR A 639 4.34 -8.73 35.13
N LEU A 640 3.45 -7.86 34.65
CA LEU A 640 2.01 -8.12 34.72
C LEU A 640 1.62 -9.41 33.98
N SER A 641 2.22 -9.72 32.84
CA SER A 641 1.94 -10.94 32.09
C SER A 641 2.28 -12.19 32.87
N VAL A 642 3.42 -12.20 33.58
CA VAL A 642 3.83 -13.29 34.47
C VAL A 642 2.82 -13.46 35.60
N VAL A 643 2.41 -12.36 36.25
CA VAL A 643 1.39 -12.38 37.30
C VAL A 643 0.06 -12.95 36.79
N LYS A 644 -0.38 -12.56 35.58
CA LYS A 644 -1.60 -13.11 34.97
C LYS A 644 -1.45 -14.58 34.63
N ALA A 645 -0.30 -15.01 34.12
CA ALA A 645 -0.06 -16.42 33.81
C ALA A 645 -0.06 -17.31 35.07
N LEU A 646 0.56 -16.85 36.16
CA LEU A 646 0.48 -17.50 37.47
C LEU A 646 -0.96 -17.57 37.98
N LEU A 647 -1.72 -16.48 37.83
CA LEU A 647 -3.13 -16.44 38.21
C LEU A 647 -3.96 -17.49 37.45
N HIS A 648 -3.79 -17.59 36.12
CA HIS A 648 -4.50 -18.59 35.31
C HIS A 648 -4.15 -20.02 35.75
N ALA A 649 -2.87 -20.31 35.96
CA ALA A 649 -2.40 -21.62 36.41
C ALA A 649 -2.91 -21.99 37.82
N CYS A 650 -2.90 -21.03 38.75
CA CYS A 650 -3.38 -21.24 40.11
C CYS A 650 -4.89 -21.56 40.12
N ILE A 651 -5.69 -20.87 39.30
CA ILE A 651 -7.13 -21.13 39.21
C ILE A 651 -7.45 -22.51 38.67
N ALA A 652 -6.72 -22.96 37.64
CA ALA A 652 -6.85 -24.32 37.13
C ALA A 652 -6.54 -25.37 38.22
N CYS A 653 -5.68 -25.04 39.18
CA CYS A 653 -5.36 -25.86 40.34
C CYS A 653 -6.25 -25.61 41.57
N SER A 654 -7.28 -24.75 41.49
CA SER A 654 -8.09 -24.31 42.64
C SER A 654 -7.26 -23.71 43.79
N LEU A 655 -6.28 -22.88 43.45
CA LEU A 655 -5.37 -22.18 44.37
C LEU A 655 -5.38 -20.68 44.11
N LYS A 656 -5.04 -19.91 45.13
CA LYS A 656 -4.79 -18.47 45.03
C LYS A 656 -3.27 -18.20 45.01
N PRO A 657 -2.75 -17.41 44.05
CA PRO A 657 -1.34 -17.06 44.05
C PRO A 657 -1.03 -16.12 45.23
N HIS A 658 -0.04 -16.47 46.05
CA HIS A 658 0.55 -15.57 47.05
C HIS A 658 1.98 -15.24 46.59
N ILE A 659 2.11 -14.14 45.86
CA ILE A 659 3.37 -13.72 45.23
C ILE A 659 4.13 -12.82 46.21
N GLU A 660 5.32 -13.26 46.61
CA GLU A 660 6.26 -12.46 47.39
C GLU A 660 7.40 -12.00 46.49
N TRP A 661 7.60 -10.69 46.44
CA TRP A 661 8.55 -10.05 45.55
C TRP A 661 9.92 -9.93 46.23
N ILE A 662 10.97 -10.37 45.54
CA ILE A 662 12.35 -10.30 46.05
C ILE A 662 13.22 -9.55 45.05
N ALA A 663 13.76 -8.40 45.45
CA ALA A 663 14.69 -7.66 44.60
C ALA A 663 15.97 -8.47 44.49
N ALA A 664 16.37 -8.79 43.27
CA ALA A 664 17.50 -9.67 43.06
C ALA A 664 18.80 -9.11 43.68
N SER A 665 18.97 -7.78 43.70
CA SER A 665 20.08 -7.10 44.39
C SER A 665 20.14 -7.39 45.88
N ASP A 666 18.99 -7.58 46.54
CA ASP A 666 18.94 -7.76 47.99
C ASP A 666 19.47 -9.14 48.41
N LEU A 667 19.51 -10.11 47.49
CA LEU A 667 20.09 -11.43 47.73
C LEU A 667 21.63 -11.46 47.64
N GLU A 668 22.25 -10.40 47.12
CA GLU A 668 23.69 -10.35 46.88
C GLU A 668 24.51 -10.16 48.17
N ASP A 669 25.75 -10.66 48.17
CA ASP A 669 26.68 -10.55 49.32
C ASP A 669 27.04 -9.09 49.66
N GLU A 670 26.97 -8.18 48.69
CA GLU A 670 27.16 -6.73 48.94
C GLU A 670 26.02 -6.14 49.77
N SER A 671 24.80 -6.64 49.58
CA SER A 671 23.61 -6.23 50.34
C SER A 671 23.66 -6.74 51.77
N GLU A 672 24.30 -7.87 52.04
CA GLU A 672 24.56 -8.34 53.41
C GLU A 672 25.35 -7.29 54.22
N LYS A 673 26.26 -6.56 53.56
CA LYS A 673 27.09 -5.53 54.20
C LYS A 673 26.43 -4.15 54.21
N SER A 674 25.81 -3.76 53.10
CA SER A 674 25.25 -2.41 52.92
C SER A 674 23.83 -2.26 53.47
N THR A 675 22.99 -3.28 53.34
CA THR A 675 21.59 -3.30 53.76
C THR A 675 21.19 -4.64 54.42
N PRO A 676 21.77 -4.97 55.60
CA PRO A 676 21.64 -6.30 56.21
C PRO A 676 20.18 -6.73 56.48
N GLU A 677 19.30 -5.78 56.84
CA GLU A 677 17.89 -6.05 57.12
C GLU A 677 17.12 -6.48 55.85
N ALA A 678 17.34 -5.77 54.73
CA ALA A 678 16.73 -6.09 53.44
C ALA A 678 17.23 -7.45 52.93
N HIS A 679 18.53 -7.70 53.06
CA HIS A 679 19.14 -8.97 52.71
C HIS A 679 18.55 -10.15 53.51
N ALA A 680 18.47 -10.01 54.84
CA ALA A 680 17.88 -11.03 55.69
C ALA A 680 16.40 -11.28 55.37
N ALA A 681 15.62 -10.22 55.10
CA ALA A 681 14.23 -10.34 54.70
C ALA A 681 14.07 -11.07 53.36
N ALA A 682 14.86 -10.71 52.35
CA ALA A 682 14.87 -11.35 51.03
C ALA A 682 15.15 -12.86 51.13
N TRP A 683 16.17 -13.25 51.89
CA TRP A 683 16.49 -14.66 52.13
C TRP A 683 15.42 -15.40 52.92
N ASN A 684 14.77 -14.77 53.89
CA ASN A 684 13.68 -15.38 54.64
C ASN A 684 12.48 -15.68 53.73
N ILE A 685 12.13 -14.74 52.85
CA ILE A 685 11.08 -14.95 51.84
C ILE A 685 11.46 -16.12 50.93
N LEU A 686 12.67 -16.10 50.35
CA LEU A 686 13.14 -17.14 49.43
C LEU A 686 13.09 -18.54 50.05
N LYS A 687 13.54 -18.67 51.30
CA LYS A 687 13.56 -19.94 52.05
C LYS A 687 12.16 -20.43 52.44
N SER A 688 11.18 -19.53 52.51
CA SER A 688 9.79 -19.86 52.90
C SER A 688 8.88 -20.17 51.71
N ALA A 689 9.36 -19.94 50.48
CA ALA A 689 8.58 -20.12 49.26
C ALA A 689 8.42 -21.60 48.88
N GLU A 690 7.25 -21.95 48.33
CA GLU A 690 6.98 -23.30 47.82
C GLU A 690 7.50 -23.49 46.38
N CYS A 691 7.75 -22.38 45.68
CA CYS A 691 8.30 -22.37 44.33
C CYS A 691 8.97 -21.01 44.02
N ILE A 692 9.97 -21.02 43.15
CA ILE A 692 10.82 -19.87 42.82
C ILE A 692 10.72 -19.59 41.31
N LEU A 693 10.38 -18.36 40.94
CA LEU A 693 10.33 -17.90 39.56
C LEU A 693 11.33 -16.78 39.33
N VAL A 694 12.15 -16.92 38.29
CA VAL A 694 13.07 -15.88 37.80
C VAL A 694 12.61 -15.43 36.41
N PRO A 695 12.03 -14.23 36.28
CA PRO A 695 11.51 -13.73 35.01
C PRO A 695 12.62 -13.17 34.11
N GLY A 696 12.23 -12.71 32.92
CA GLY A 696 13.15 -12.02 32.01
C GLY A 696 13.68 -10.70 32.56
N GLY A 697 14.77 -10.21 31.99
CA GLY A 697 15.32 -8.88 32.28
C GLY A 697 16.55 -8.57 31.44
N PHE A 698 17.02 -7.33 31.52
CA PHE A 698 18.18 -6.84 30.75
C PHE A 698 19.24 -6.23 31.67
N GLY A 699 20.49 -6.22 31.22
CA GLY A 699 21.62 -5.62 31.93
C GLY A 699 22.17 -6.50 33.07
N ASP A 700 23.22 -6.04 33.73
CA ASP A 700 24.01 -6.76 34.72
C ASP A 700 23.45 -6.72 36.16
N ARG A 701 22.73 -5.66 36.52
CA ARG A 701 22.16 -5.46 37.87
C ARG A 701 21.33 -6.66 38.33
N GLY A 702 21.59 -7.17 39.55
CA GLY A 702 20.81 -8.23 40.18
C GLY A 702 21.13 -9.65 39.69
N VAL A 703 22.04 -9.82 38.72
CA VAL A 703 22.32 -11.13 38.11
C VAL A 703 22.92 -12.11 39.11
N SER A 704 23.86 -11.68 39.95
CA SER A 704 24.48 -12.52 40.98
C SER A 704 23.44 -13.02 42.00
N GLY A 705 22.51 -12.17 42.44
CA GLY A 705 21.43 -12.57 43.32
C GLY A 705 20.44 -13.56 42.68
N MET A 706 20.15 -13.42 41.38
CA MET A 706 19.36 -14.41 40.63
C MET A 706 20.08 -15.77 40.54
N VAL A 707 21.40 -15.77 40.34
CA VAL A 707 22.22 -17.00 40.36
C VAL A 707 22.13 -17.70 41.73
N LEU A 708 22.18 -16.94 42.83
CA LEU A 708 22.01 -17.47 44.18
C LEU A 708 20.61 -18.09 44.38
N ALA A 709 19.56 -17.44 43.86
CA ALA A 709 18.21 -17.98 43.92
C ALA A 709 18.03 -19.28 43.13
N ALA A 710 18.59 -19.36 41.91
CA ALA A 710 18.58 -20.57 41.09
C ALA A 710 19.34 -21.72 41.78
N LYS A 711 20.50 -21.43 42.37
CA LYS A 711 21.29 -22.38 43.16
C LYS A 711 20.50 -22.92 44.34
N TYR A 712 19.89 -22.02 45.11
CA TYR A 712 19.08 -22.39 46.26
C TYR A 712 17.92 -23.31 45.85
N ALA A 713 17.22 -23.00 44.76
CA ALA A 713 16.14 -23.83 44.24
C ALA A 713 16.63 -25.24 43.87
N ARG A 714 17.74 -25.33 43.11
CA ARG A 714 18.34 -26.61 42.66
C ARG A 714 18.76 -27.48 43.84
N GLU A 715 19.49 -26.92 44.81
CA GLU A 715 20.05 -27.67 45.94
C GLU A 715 18.98 -28.13 46.93
N ASN A 716 17.92 -27.35 47.11
CA ASN A 716 16.84 -27.65 48.07
C ASN A 716 15.63 -28.34 47.43
N LYS A 717 15.71 -28.68 46.14
CA LYS A 717 14.64 -29.32 45.37
C LYS A 717 13.32 -28.53 45.35
N ILE A 718 13.41 -27.20 45.33
CA ILE A 718 12.26 -26.29 45.27
C ILE A 718 11.93 -26.04 43.79
N PRO A 719 10.68 -26.27 43.34
CA PRO A 719 10.26 -26.00 41.96
C PRO A 719 10.76 -24.65 41.43
N TYR A 720 11.43 -24.68 40.28
CA TYR A 720 12.06 -23.53 39.65
C TYR A 720 11.55 -23.34 38.21
N LEU A 721 11.14 -22.12 37.89
CA LEU A 721 10.84 -21.70 36.52
C LEU A 721 11.67 -20.47 36.15
N GLY A 722 12.59 -20.65 35.20
CA GLY A 722 13.38 -19.57 34.61
C GLY A 722 12.82 -19.15 33.25
N ILE A 723 12.52 -17.86 33.06
CA ILE A 723 11.97 -17.32 31.81
C ILE A 723 12.98 -16.38 31.16
N CYS A 724 13.31 -16.61 29.89
CA CYS A 724 14.26 -15.83 29.11
C CYS A 724 15.60 -15.71 29.86
N LEU A 725 15.90 -14.56 30.46
CA LEU A 725 17.04 -14.38 31.35
C LEU A 725 17.12 -15.45 32.45
N GLY A 726 15.99 -15.86 33.06
CA GLY A 726 15.99 -16.88 34.10
C GLY A 726 16.58 -18.23 33.64
N MET A 727 16.35 -18.63 32.39
CA MET A 727 16.97 -19.83 31.81
C MET A 727 18.49 -19.66 31.69
N GLN A 728 18.95 -18.49 31.25
CA GLN A 728 20.38 -18.17 31.16
C GLN A 728 21.06 -18.15 32.54
N ILE A 729 20.39 -17.61 33.56
CA ILE A 729 20.85 -17.64 34.95
C ILE A 729 21.01 -19.07 35.44
N ALA A 730 20.04 -19.95 35.15
CA ALA A 730 20.13 -21.36 35.53
C ALA A 730 21.33 -22.07 34.87
N VAL A 731 21.65 -21.75 33.61
CA VAL A 731 22.84 -22.27 32.92
C VAL A 731 24.14 -21.75 33.55
N ILE A 732 24.21 -20.44 33.84
CA ILE A 732 25.37 -19.82 34.50
C ILE A 732 25.60 -20.43 35.88
N GLU A 733 24.55 -20.59 36.68
CA GLU A 733 24.62 -21.22 38.00
C GLU A 733 25.14 -22.65 37.90
N PHE A 734 24.57 -23.45 36.99
CA PHE A 734 24.93 -24.85 36.85
C PHE A 734 26.39 -25.02 36.41
N ALA A 735 26.86 -24.19 35.48
CA ALA A 735 28.26 -24.19 35.05
C ALA A 735 29.23 -23.85 36.20
N ARG A 736 28.88 -22.89 37.05
CA ARG A 736 29.69 -22.53 38.22
C ARG A 736 29.70 -23.63 39.27
N SER A 737 28.53 -24.10 39.66
CA SER A 737 28.38 -25.00 40.82
C SER A 737 28.68 -26.46 40.50
N VAL A 738 28.37 -26.94 39.29
CA VAL A 738 28.46 -28.37 38.93
C VAL A 738 29.67 -28.66 38.04
N LEU A 739 29.94 -27.82 37.04
CA LEU A 739 31.12 -27.99 36.17
C LEU A 739 32.40 -27.38 36.75
N GLY A 740 32.30 -26.59 37.83
CA GLY A 740 33.45 -25.92 38.45
C GLY A 740 34.02 -24.76 37.63
N LEU A 741 33.26 -24.24 36.66
CA LEU A 741 33.66 -23.08 35.85
C LEU A 741 33.35 -21.80 36.63
N GLU A 742 34.20 -21.44 37.59
CA GLU A 742 33.95 -20.33 38.53
C GLU A 742 33.69 -18.99 37.84
N ARG A 743 34.34 -18.74 36.69
CA ARG A 743 34.17 -17.51 35.90
C ARG A 743 33.04 -17.59 34.87
N ALA A 744 32.30 -18.70 34.79
CA ALA A 744 31.22 -18.86 33.81
C ALA A 744 30.24 -17.68 33.86
N ASN A 745 30.03 -17.03 32.72
CA ASN A 745 29.13 -15.87 32.66
C ASN A 745 28.55 -15.67 31.25
N SER A 746 27.57 -14.77 31.15
CA SER A 746 27.11 -14.24 29.87
C SER A 746 28.03 -13.13 29.39
N THR A 747 28.30 -13.13 28.09
CA THR A 747 28.98 -12.01 27.39
C THR A 747 28.18 -10.70 27.44
N GLU A 748 26.89 -10.74 27.82
CA GLU A 748 26.12 -9.53 28.12
C GLU A 748 26.63 -8.80 29.37
N PHE A 749 26.99 -9.55 30.41
CA PHE A 749 27.32 -9.02 31.73
C PHE A 749 28.83 -8.90 31.94
N ASP A 750 29.59 -9.86 31.43
CA ASP A 750 31.05 -9.85 31.44
C ASP A 750 31.59 -10.29 30.07
N ALA A 751 31.88 -9.30 29.22
CA ALA A 751 32.44 -9.55 27.89
C ALA A 751 33.87 -10.13 27.91
N GLN A 752 34.55 -10.12 29.06
CA GLN A 752 35.93 -10.61 29.23
C GLN A 752 36.00 -11.92 30.02
N THR A 753 34.87 -12.61 30.23
CA THR A 753 34.88 -13.91 30.89
C THR A 753 35.72 -14.93 30.11
N SER A 754 36.52 -15.72 30.82
CA SER A 754 37.26 -16.86 30.26
C SER A 754 36.34 -18.02 29.88
N ASP A 755 35.14 -18.07 30.45
CA ASP A 755 34.21 -19.19 30.36
C ASP A 755 32.84 -18.70 29.85
N PRO A 756 32.73 -18.31 28.56
CA PRO A 756 31.50 -17.76 28.00
C PRO A 756 30.47 -18.87 27.78
N VAL A 757 29.55 -19.02 28.73
CA VAL A 757 28.46 -20.02 28.65
C VAL A 757 27.22 -19.50 27.95
N VAL A 758 27.05 -18.18 27.91
CA VAL A 758 25.97 -17.50 27.17
C VAL A 758 26.60 -16.41 26.27
N ILE A 759 26.33 -16.49 24.98
CA ILE A 759 26.98 -15.67 23.94
C ILE A 759 25.96 -14.89 23.12
N PHE A 760 26.39 -13.75 22.59
CA PHE A 760 25.61 -12.97 21.64
C PHE A 760 25.47 -13.73 20.32
N MET A 761 24.26 -14.21 20.01
CA MET A 761 23.97 -15.00 18.81
C MET A 761 22.71 -14.50 18.08
N PRO A 762 22.76 -13.28 17.49
CA PRO A 762 21.62 -12.63 16.87
C PRO A 762 21.09 -13.39 15.64
N GLU A 763 19.84 -13.11 15.26
CA GLU A 763 19.31 -13.58 13.99
C GLU A 763 19.86 -12.74 12.83
N GLY A 764 20.29 -13.40 11.76
CA GLY A 764 20.61 -12.75 10.50
C GLY A 764 19.32 -12.45 9.74
N SER A 765 19.10 -11.18 9.37
CA SER A 765 17.98 -10.79 8.52
C SER A 765 18.43 -10.53 7.10
N ARG A 766 17.65 -11.01 6.10
CA ARG A 766 17.84 -10.63 4.69
C ARG A 766 17.28 -9.24 4.38
N THR A 767 16.40 -8.71 5.23
CA THR A 767 15.70 -7.44 5.02
C THR A 767 16.29 -6.29 5.85
N HIS A 768 16.89 -6.60 7.00
CA HIS A 768 17.53 -5.62 7.87
C HIS A 768 19.03 -5.90 7.96
N MET A 769 19.85 -4.90 7.63
CA MET A 769 21.30 -5.01 7.81
C MET A 769 21.65 -4.90 9.31
N GLY A 770 22.47 -5.83 9.80
CA GLY A 770 22.92 -5.87 11.20
C GLY A 770 22.40 -7.09 11.97
N SER A 771 22.78 -7.15 13.24
CA SER A 771 22.42 -8.22 14.18
C SER A 771 21.02 -8.01 14.74
N THR A 772 20.02 -8.72 14.23
CA THR A 772 18.62 -8.57 14.67
C THR A 772 18.30 -9.41 15.92
N MET A 773 17.39 -8.92 16.76
CA MET A 773 16.89 -9.65 17.93
C MET A 773 16.06 -10.86 17.50
N ARG A 774 16.12 -11.97 18.25
CA ARG A 774 15.18 -13.09 18.09
C ARG A 774 13.84 -12.69 18.70
N LEU A 775 12.85 -12.46 17.84
CA LEU A 775 11.62 -11.76 18.20
C LEU A 775 10.37 -12.39 17.55
N GLY A 776 9.28 -12.47 18.30
CA GLY A 776 7.99 -13.00 17.85
C GLY A 776 7.88 -14.52 17.98
N SER A 777 6.88 -15.11 17.32
CA SER A 777 6.66 -16.56 17.39
C SER A 777 7.77 -17.30 16.65
N ARG A 778 8.36 -18.31 17.31
CA ARG A 778 9.34 -19.22 16.72
C ARG A 778 9.02 -20.65 17.12
N ARG A 779 9.37 -21.58 16.24
CA ARG A 779 9.20 -23.00 16.47
C ARG A 779 10.33 -23.54 17.35
N THR A 780 9.94 -24.25 18.38
CA THR A 780 10.84 -25.02 19.26
C THR A 780 10.49 -26.49 19.15
N HIS A 781 11.43 -27.30 18.65
CA HIS A 781 11.29 -28.74 18.53
C HIS A 781 11.68 -29.43 19.82
N LEU A 782 10.76 -30.21 20.37
CA LEU A 782 10.98 -30.97 21.59
C LEU A 782 11.69 -32.28 21.23
N GLN A 783 12.95 -32.41 21.66
CA GLN A 783 13.86 -33.49 21.27
C GLN A 783 13.48 -34.83 21.90
N ASN A 784 12.85 -34.80 23.08
CA ASN A 784 12.50 -36.00 23.83
C ASN A 784 11.04 -35.93 24.30
N GLN A 785 10.22 -36.90 23.89
CA GLN A 785 8.82 -37.01 24.30
C GLN A 785 8.67 -37.38 25.79
N ASP A 786 9.68 -38.04 26.38
CA ASP A 786 9.66 -38.35 27.81
C ASP A 786 9.96 -37.14 28.71
N SER A 787 10.36 -36.00 28.12
CA SER A 787 10.63 -34.76 28.86
C SER A 787 9.39 -34.24 29.58
N LEU A 788 9.61 -33.55 30.70
CA LEU A 788 8.52 -32.98 31.48
C LEU A 788 7.75 -31.94 30.66
N THR A 789 8.48 -31.11 29.92
CA THR A 789 7.93 -30.08 29.04
C THR A 789 7.06 -30.70 27.96
N SER A 790 7.53 -31.75 27.26
CA SER A 790 6.72 -32.40 26.22
C SER A 790 5.41 -32.95 26.78
N LYS A 791 5.44 -33.59 27.95
CA LYS A 791 4.22 -34.08 28.62
C LYS A 791 3.24 -32.95 28.97
N LEU A 792 3.74 -31.83 29.48
CA LEU A 792 2.89 -30.66 29.80
C LEU A 792 2.23 -30.07 28.56
N TYR A 793 2.93 -30.04 27.42
CA TYR A 793 2.39 -29.58 26.14
C TYR A 793 1.58 -30.65 25.38
N GLY A 794 1.33 -31.82 25.97
CA GLY A 794 0.52 -32.88 25.37
C GLY A 794 1.25 -33.73 24.33
N GLU A 795 2.54 -34.01 24.55
CA GLU A 795 3.38 -34.91 23.74
C GLU A 795 3.55 -34.48 22.27
N VAL A 796 3.41 -33.18 22.02
CA VAL A 796 3.63 -32.59 20.69
C VAL A 796 5.12 -32.59 20.32
N SER A 797 5.40 -32.71 19.02
CA SER A 797 6.78 -32.69 18.49
C SER A 797 7.42 -31.30 18.51
N TYR A 798 6.60 -30.25 18.47
CA TYR A 798 7.08 -28.87 18.51
C TYR A 798 6.03 -27.97 19.17
N VAL A 799 6.50 -26.82 19.66
CA VAL A 799 5.67 -25.73 20.18
C VAL A 799 6.06 -24.43 19.50
N ASP A 800 5.09 -23.57 19.25
CA ASP A 800 5.33 -22.23 18.70
C ASP A 800 5.11 -21.22 19.82
N GLU A 801 6.18 -20.59 20.30
CA GLU A 801 6.17 -19.65 21.44
C GLU A 801 6.86 -18.34 21.09
N ARG A 802 6.60 -17.29 21.89
CA ARG A 802 7.09 -15.93 21.60
C ARG A 802 8.43 -15.66 22.26
N HIS A 803 9.38 -15.15 21.49
CA HIS A 803 10.73 -14.81 21.94
C HIS A 803 10.95 -13.30 21.94
N ARG A 804 11.84 -12.84 22.84
CA ARG A 804 12.34 -11.47 22.90
C ARG A 804 13.70 -11.43 23.59
N HIS A 805 14.75 -11.84 22.88
CA HIS A 805 16.11 -11.89 23.42
C HIS A 805 17.19 -11.86 22.33
N ARG A 806 18.45 -11.73 22.74
CA ARG A 806 19.62 -11.61 21.85
C ARG A 806 20.76 -12.59 22.14
N TYR A 807 20.71 -13.23 23.30
CA TYR A 807 21.80 -14.05 23.82
C TYR A 807 21.33 -15.49 23.94
N GLU A 808 22.21 -16.42 23.60
CA GLU A 808 21.94 -17.85 23.54
C GLU A 808 22.99 -18.63 24.32
N VAL A 809 22.64 -19.83 24.77
CA VAL A 809 23.62 -20.77 25.34
C VAL A 809 24.71 -21.06 24.30
N ASN A 810 25.97 -20.99 24.71
CA ASN A 810 27.09 -21.26 23.82
C ASN A 810 27.08 -22.74 23.39
N PRO A 811 26.95 -23.04 22.08
CA PRO A 811 26.93 -24.42 21.59
C PRO A 811 28.20 -25.22 21.93
N GLU A 812 29.33 -24.55 22.17
CA GLU A 812 30.60 -25.20 22.50
C GLU A 812 30.59 -25.82 23.91
N VAL A 813 29.86 -25.24 24.86
CA VAL A 813 29.73 -25.78 26.23
C VAL A 813 28.50 -26.65 26.41
N ALA A 814 27.62 -26.68 25.40
CA ALA A 814 26.33 -27.34 25.46
C ALA A 814 26.45 -28.84 25.82
N GLN A 815 27.36 -29.55 25.15
CA GLN A 815 27.57 -30.98 25.39
C GLN A 815 28.03 -31.26 26.82
N ALA A 816 28.96 -30.46 27.36
CA ALA A 816 29.46 -30.62 28.73
C ALA A 816 28.37 -30.42 29.78
N LEU A 817 27.44 -29.49 29.54
CA LEU A 817 26.28 -29.26 30.41
C LEU A 817 25.29 -30.44 30.38
N GLU A 818 25.02 -31.01 29.20
CA GLU A 818 24.15 -32.19 29.07
C GLU A 818 24.75 -33.43 29.75
N GLU A 819 26.06 -33.67 29.58
CA GLU A 819 26.78 -34.77 30.23
C GLU A 819 26.80 -34.65 31.76
N ALA A 820 26.81 -33.42 32.29
CA ALA A 820 26.71 -33.16 33.72
C ALA A 820 25.27 -33.21 34.28
N GLY A 821 24.26 -33.44 33.44
CA GLY A 821 22.88 -33.72 33.84
C GLY A 821 21.86 -32.61 33.57
N LEU A 822 22.27 -31.47 32.98
CA LEU A 822 21.36 -30.42 32.53
C LEU A 822 20.91 -30.69 31.10
N ARG A 823 19.74 -31.30 30.92
CA ARG A 823 19.23 -31.77 29.63
C ARG A 823 18.69 -30.63 28.78
N PHE A 824 18.97 -30.64 27.48
CA PHE A 824 18.38 -29.70 26.52
C PHE A 824 17.25 -30.35 25.73
N VAL A 825 16.04 -30.15 26.23
CA VAL A 825 14.85 -30.86 25.72
C VAL A 825 14.16 -30.12 24.58
N GLY A 826 14.47 -28.84 24.36
CA GLY A 826 13.91 -28.03 23.28
C GLY A 826 15.00 -27.28 22.52
N LYS A 827 14.97 -27.36 21.18
CA LYS A 827 15.92 -26.68 20.30
C LYS A 827 15.18 -25.96 19.16
N ASP A 828 15.84 -24.97 18.57
CA ASP A 828 15.32 -24.26 17.40
C ASP A 828 15.33 -25.14 16.12
N ASP A 829 14.81 -24.61 15.01
CA ASP A 829 14.81 -25.29 13.70
C ASP A 829 16.21 -25.68 13.21
N THR A 830 17.26 -24.96 13.63
CA THR A 830 18.65 -25.27 13.23
C THR A 830 19.31 -26.32 14.13
N GLY A 831 18.69 -26.62 15.28
CA GLY A 831 19.26 -27.50 16.31
C GLY A 831 20.46 -26.89 17.05
N LYS A 832 20.81 -25.62 16.78
CA LYS A 832 21.98 -24.96 17.38
C LYS A 832 21.63 -24.20 18.64
N ARG A 833 20.42 -23.63 18.72
CA ARG A 833 19.99 -22.83 19.86
C ARG A 833 19.18 -23.70 20.81
N VAL A 834 19.53 -23.63 22.09
CA VAL A 834 18.82 -24.32 23.16
C VAL A 834 17.72 -23.40 23.66
N GLU A 835 16.48 -23.89 23.59
CA GLU A 835 15.30 -23.11 23.95
C GLU A 835 14.68 -23.56 25.27
N VAL A 836 14.88 -24.82 25.66
CA VAL A 836 14.34 -25.40 26.90
C VAL A 836 15.39 -26.26 27.58
N ILE A 837 15.60 -26.03 28.88
CA ILE A 837 16.46 -26.83 29.75
C ILE A 837 15.64 -27.50 30.86
N GLU A 838 16.02 -28.71 31.21
CA GLU A 838 15.47 -29.47 32.34
C GLU A 838 16.59 -30.10 33.15
N PHE A 839 16.47 -30.10 34.48
CA PHE A 839 17.37 -30.86 35.35
C PHE A 839 16.71 -32.15 35.85
N GLN A 840 17.34 -33.30 35.57
CA GLN A 840 16.73 -34.62 35.75
C GLN A 840 16.46 -34.99 37.21
N ASP A 841 17.34 -34.62 38.15
CA ASP A 841 17.27 -35.04 39.55
C ASP A 841 16.43 -34.11 40.44
N HIS A 842 15.49 -33.37 39.82
CA HIS A 842 14.70 -32.34 40.48
C HIS A 842 13.22 -32.43 40.10
N PRO A 843 12.28 -32.20 41.05
CA PRO A 843 10.84 -32.37 40.80
C PRO A 843 10.30 -31.46 39.68
N PHE A 844 10.79 -30.22 39.60
CA PHE A 844 10.50 -29.28 38.52
C PHE A 844 11.61 -28.24 38.46
N TYR A 845 12.55 -28.35 37.52
CA TYR A 845 13.58 -27.33 37.30
C TYR A 845 13.65 -27.08 35.81
N VAL A 846 12.86 -26.10 35.35
CA VAL A 846 12.66 -25.82 33.93
C VAL A 846 13.10 -24.39 33.65
N GLY A 847 13.94 -24.22 32.63
CA GLY A 847 14.28 -22.92 32.09
C GLY A 847 13.87 -22.86 30.62
N VAL A 848 13.21 -21.78 30.21
CA VAL A 848 12.85 -21.53 28.81
C VAL A 848 13.36 -20.18 28.33
N GLN A 849 13.80 -20.12 27.07
CA GLN A 849 14.22 -18.87 26.44
C GLN A 849 13.04 -18.03 25.94
N PHE A 850 11.95 -18.67 25.51
CA PHE A 850 10.72 -17.98 25.16
C PHE A 850 9.95 -17.47 26.40
N HIS A 851 8.91 -16.68 26.14
CA HIS A 851 8.03 -16.09 27.14
C HIS A 851 6.66 -16.81 27.16
N PRO A 852 6.51 -17.89 27.95
CA PRO A 852 5.26 -18.67 28.02
C PRO A 852 4.06 -17.89 28.58
N GLU A 853 4.30 -16.74 29.21
CA GLU A 853 3.30 -15.87 29.82
C GLU A 853 2.41 -15.13 28.80
N PHE A 854 2.90 -14.89 27.58
CA PHE A 854 2.17 -14.14 26.56
C PHE A 854 1.03 -14.95 25.94
N LYS A 855 1.19 -16.28 25.81
CA LYS A 855 0.16 -17.19 25.27
C LYS A 855 -0.79 -17.76 26.32
N SER A 856 -0.60 -17.43 27.60
CA SER A 856 -1.51 -17.84 28.68
C SER A 856 -2.88 -17.18 28.53
N ARG A 857 -3.97 -17.95 28.67
CA ARG A 857 -5.37 -17.47 28.66
C ARG A 857 -6.09 -17.91 29.95
N PRO A 858 -7.14 -17.21 30.39
CA PRO A 858 -7.87 -17.56 31.61
C PRO A 858 -8.44 -18.99 31.60
N THR A 859 -8.95 -19.45 30.46
CA THR A 859 -9.52 -20.80 30.27
C THR A 859 -8.50 -21.83 29.81
N ARG A 860 -7.34 -21.38 29.32
CA ARG A 860 -6.25 -22.22 28.81
C ARG A 860 -4.92 -21.67 29.36
N PRO A 861 -4.56 -22.01 30.61
CA PRO A 861 -3.33 -21.53 31.22
C PRO A 861 -2.11 -22.03 30.44
N SER A 862 -1.01 -21.29 30.53
CA SER A 862 0.26 -21.74 29.96
C SER A 862 0.70 -23.08 30.61
N PRO A 863 1.05 -24.11 29.80
CA PRO A 863 1.41 -25.42 30.34
C PRO A 863 2.56 -25.43 31.33
N LEU A 864 3.59 -24.60 31.11
CA LEU A 864 4.74 -24.51 32.02
C LEU A 864 4.37 -23.89 33.37
N PHE A 865 3.54 -22.85 33.37
CA PHE A 865 3.03 -22.27 34.61
C PHE A 865 2.11 -23.25 35.35
N LEU A 866 1.28 -24.01 34.63
CA LEU A 866 0.45 -25.06 35.23
C LEU A 866 1.32 -26.14 35.89
N GLY A 867 2.32 -26.67 35.17
CA GLY A 867 3.27 -27.65 35.71
C GLY A 867 4.05 -27.13 36.91
N PHE A 868 4.46 -25.87 36.89
CA PHE A 868 5.16 -25.21 37.99
C PHE A 868 4.33 -25.18 39.28
N ILE A 869 3.04 -24.80 39.19
CA ILE A 869 2.13 -24.77 40.34
C ILE A 869 1.77 -26.19 40.82
N LEU A 870 1.56 -27.13 39.89
CA LEU A 870 1.31 -28.54 40.24
C LEU A 870 2.51 -29.16 40.96
N ALA A 871 3.74 -28.81 40.58
CA ALA A 871 4.96 -29.26 41.22
C ALA A 871 5.07 -28.74 42.66
N ALA A 872 4.73 -27.47 42.90
CA ALA A 872 4.72 -26.86 44.24
C ALA A 872 3.81 -27.63 45.21
N ARG A 873 2.69 -28.19 44.70
CA ARG A 873 1.75 -28.98 45.48
C ARG A 873 1.97 -30.50 45.42
N LYS A 874 3.03 -30.96 44.75
CA LYS A 874 3.34 -32.38 44.53
C LYS A 874 2.21 -33.15 43.82
N LEU A 875 1.45 -32.46 42.97
CA LEU A 875 0.33 -33.01 42.19
C LEU A 875 0.69 -33.31 40.74
N LEU A 876 1.92 -32.99 40.33
CA LEU A 876 2.38 -33.12 38.94
C LEU A 876 2.27 -34.55 38.39
N GLN A 877 2.64 -35.58 39.17
CA GLN A 877 2.51 -36.98 38.72
C GLN A 877 1.05 -37.44 38.60
N ALA A 878 0.18 -36.99 39.51
CA ALA A 878 -1.24 -37.28 39.45
C ALA A 878 -1.90 -36.64 38.22
N HIS A 879 -1.41 -35.46 37.80
CA HIS A 879 -1.89 -34.79 36.59
C HIS A 879 -1.60 -35.60 35.32
N PHE A 880 -0.41 -36.20 35.19
CA PHE A 880 -0.08 -37.04 34.02
C PHE A 880 -0.75 -38.42 34.02
N SER A 881 -1.33 -38.83 35.16
CA SER A 881 -2.01 -40.13 35.27
C SER A 881 -3.50 -40.07 34.93
N ASN A 882 -4.05 -38.85 34.84
CA ASN A 882 -5.44 -38.56 34.47
C ASN A 882 -5.51 -38.03 33.04
#